data_AF-A0A368FWJ8-F1
#
_entry.id   AF-A0A368FWJ8-F1
#
_cell.length_a   1.000
_cell.length_b   1.000
_cell.length_c   1.000
_cell.angle_alpha   90.00
_cell.angle_beta   90.00
_cell.angle_gamma   90.00
#
_symmetry.space_group_name_H-M   'P 1'
#
loop_
_entity.id
_entity.type
_entity.pdbx_description
1 polymer ?
#
loop_
_entity_poly.entity_id
_entity_poly.type
_entity_poly.pdbx_seq_one_letter_code
_entity_poly.pdbx_strand_id
1 'polypeptide(L)'
;MARTQLESLISERASGGKRVLRKELDAKTIERISIFLRKSTHWPALFRLSDSLAEAAELSQLWFREFYLEMTMGTRIQFPIEMSIPWILTDHILTNPDSSLVEGALYQLDLYNDAANYSLFNFRKRFLFDEVEAEVNLCFDQFIYKLSDMVFTHFKQLASCMMLDKRFKLDCQRAGVTIRTPPAGRFDGVLRQRHVQLLGRSIDLNRLISQRINIALLKALDTAIWMFESAELSSIVELDFNIETNRLCHSLLRERLFSIADFNDLLLEANHNVSAPHGRITLHVFWELNYDFVPNFIYNGSTHRFVRAKEVFRKTPARERKPQVSFVYLWGSKSLNAAFANIFYSYARFIGIPHLKAIARLLQYQGIAVILEELLKMARLLVSEKLKRHLRAIYSVMPKLCKLPRSDYGSPGVLQYYFHHLEGVGKYNELKGEFCQDLRELGNIILFCEQLELGMAQEEVQDLLAAAAFTNVIPKPPAKNVAEQEKQLAKLEEKYSRIQLTNVVEKFGDDKQIAISREAELMTKERLCCGLNIFDMFLRRIRQMIGDDPLWTGGYPPNGVMWVDECVEFHRVWSALQFFICQPRVSDDERLVEELFGDSLQWAGMSIICLLGQQRRFEVLDFCYHLHRIQKLDGKDDTVNGVRLTRMVERIRRFQLLNSQVVSILTNYLVPNEEFEEENVREFMPPTHPSLAGQFQVET
;
A
#
# COMPACT_ATOMS: atom_id res chain seq x y z
N MET A 1 -76.88 -19.69 -25.14
CA MET A 1 -77.84 -20.47 -25.96
C MET A 1 -77.75 -21.96 -25.66
N ALA A 2 -76.77 -22.71 -26.20
CA ALA A 2 -76.67 -24.16 -25.98
C ALA A 2 -76.55 -24.58 -24.50
N ARG A 3 -75.71 -23.89 -23.72
CA ARG A 3 -75.62 -24.08 -22.26
C ARG A 3 -76.95 -23.83 -21.56
N THR A 4 -77.58 -22.70 -21.84
CA THR A 4 -78.86 -22.28 -21.27
C THR A 4 -79.99 -23.28 -21.56
N GLN A 5 -80.00 -23.88 -22.76
CA GLN A 5 -80.94 -24.93 -23.16
C GLN A 5 -80.66 -26.26 -22.46
N LEU A 6 -79.39 -26.65 -22.30
CA LEU A 6 -79.02 -27.84 -21.55
C LEU A 6 -79.26 -27.69 -20.06
N GLU A 7 -79.07 -26.49 -19.52
CA GLU A 7 -79.34 -26.14 -18.12
C GLU A 7 -80.84 -26.18 -17.81
N SER A 8 -81.71 -25.73 -18.73
CA SER A 8 -83.16 -25.84 -18.58
C SER A 8 -83.68 -27.28 -18.64
N LEU A 9 -83.01 -28.19 -19.36
CA LEU A 9 -83.33 -29.61 -19.42
C LEU A 9 -83.07 -30.35 -18.10
N ILE A 10 -82.05 -29.93 -17.34
CA ILE A 10 -81.68 -30.54 -16.06
C ILE A 10 -82.08 -29.71 -14.83
N SER A 11 -82.72 -28.56 -15.03
CA SER A 11 -83.20 -27.68 -13.96
C SER A 11 -84.35 -28.32 -13.17
N GLU A 12 -84.32 -28.17 -11.84
CA GLU A 12 -85.42 -28.57 -10.95
C GLU A 12 -86.51 -27.50 -10.85
N ARG A 13 -86.24 -26.28 -11.33
CA ARG A 13 -87.19 -25.16 -11.32
C ARG A 13 -88.06 -25.16 -12.57
N ALA A 14 -89.37 -25.13 -12.38
CA ALA A 14 -90.34 -24.96 -13.46
C ALA A 14 -90.30 -23.53 -14.00
N SER A 15 -89.75 -23.31 -15.19
CA SER A 15 -89.93 -22.06 -15.92
C SER A 15 -91.25 -22.09 -16.69
N GLY A 16 -92.24 -21.30 -16.24
CA GLY A 16 -93.44 -20.98 -17.02
C GLY A 16 -94.47 -22.10 -17.16
N GLY A 17 -94.81 -22.81 -16.07
CA GLY A 17 -95.98 -23.71 -16.03
C GLY A 17 -95.90 -25.00 -16.86
N LYS A 18 -94.75 -25.33 -17.45
CA LYS A 18 -94.51 -26.61 -18.15
C LYS A 18 -93.86 -27.66 -17.24
N ARG A 19 -94.11 -28.94 -17.53
CA ARG A 19 -93.57 -30.12 -16.81
C ARG A 19 -92.05 -30.03 -16.64
N VAL A 20 -91.56 -30.51 -15.49
CA VAL A 20 -90.11 -30.58 -15.19
C VAL A 20 -89.45 -31.63 -16.09
N LEU A 21 -88.74 -31.17 -17.14
CA LEU A 21 -88.12 -31.99 -18.18
C LEU A 21 -87.07 -32.98 -17.64
N ARG A 22 -86.47 -32.68 -16.47
CA ARG A 22 -85.52 -33.55 -15.78
C ARG A 22 -86.10 -34.93 -15.43
N LYS A 23 -87.41 -35.03 -15.13
CA LYS A 23 -88.06 -36.30 -14.76
C LYS A 23 -88.26 -37.26 -15.93
N GLU A 24 -88.11 -36.77 -17.16
CA GLU A 24 -88.27 -37.55 -18.40
C GLU A 24 -86.93 -38.06 -18.96
N LEU A 25 -85.80 -37.73 -18.31
CA LEU A 25 -84.45 -38.12 -18.70
C LEU A 25 -83.88 -39.21 -17.77
N ASP A 26 -83.11 -40.13 -18.32
CA ASP A 26 -82.41 -41.16 -17.54
C ASP A 26 -81.20 -40.59 -16.80
N ALA A 27 -80.83 -41.22 -15.68
CA ALA A 27 -79.78 -40.74 -14.78
C ALA A 27 -78.42 -40.55 -15.49
N LYS A 28 -78.08 -41.43 -16.46
CA LYS A 28 -76.83 -41.38 -17.21
C LYS A 28 -76.76 -40.18 -18.15
N THR A 29 -77.89 -39.79 -18.75
CA THR A 29 -77.97 -38.60 -19.60
C THR A 29 -77.91 -37.32 -18.78
N ILE A 30 -78.59 -37.27 -17.62
CA ILE A 30 -78.51 -36.15 -16.68
C ILE A 30 -77.06 -35.94 -16.20
N GLU A 31 -76.35 -37.01 -15.89
CA GLU A 31 -74.93 -36.98 -15.50
C GLU A 31 -74.04 -36.44 -16.63
N ARG A 32 -74.22 -36.91 -17.87
CA ARG A 32 -73.47 -36.41 -19.04
C ARG A 32 -73.72 -34.93 -19.31
N ILE A 33 -74.98 -34.48 -19.23
CA ILE A 33 -75.34 -33.06 -19.40
C ILE A 33 -74.71 -32.22 -18.28
N SER A 34 -74.71 -32.73 -17.04
CA SER A 34 -74.11 -32.06 -15.88
C SER A 34 -72.58 -31.97 -16.01
N ILE A 35 -71.91 -33.02 -16.47
CA ILE A 35 -70.47 -33.01 -16.78
C ILE A 35 -70.15 -31.99 -17.88
N PHE A 36 -70.94 -31.98 -18.96
CA PHE A 36 -70.78 -31.03 -20.06
C PHE A 36 -70.99 -29.58 -19.59
N LEU A 37 -72.04 -29.30 -18.82
CA LEU A 37 -72.31 -27.98 -18.27
C LEU A 37 -71.20 -27.55 -17.30
N ARG A 38 -70.69 -28.43 -16.44
CA ARG A 38 -69.56 -28.10 -15.56
C ARG A 38 -68.30 -27.74 -16.36
N LYS A 39 -67.93 -28.55 -17.37
CA LYS A 39 -66.76 -28.28 -18.22
C LYS A 39 -66.92 -27.00 -19.05
N SER A 40 -68.10 -26.81 -19.65
CA SER A 40 -68.35 -25.67 -20.55
C SER A 40 -68.52 -24.32 -19.86
N THR A 41 -68.54 -24.29 -18.52
CA THR A 41 -68.62 -23.03 -17.74
C THR A 41 -67.35 -22.20 -17.90
N HIS A 42 -66.20 -22.86 -18.02
CA HIS A 42 -64.91 -22.19 -18.14
C HIS A 42 -64.54 -21.86 -19.59
N TRP A 43 -65.26 -22.38 -20.57
CA TRP A 43 -64.93 -22.17 -21.99
C TRP A 43 -64.90 -20.70 -22.43
N PRO A 44 -65.85 -19.82 -22.02
CA PRO A 44 -65.76 -18.40 -22.38
C PRO A 44 -64.51 -17.69 -21.84
N ALA A 45 -64.01 -18.11 -20.66
CA ALA A 45 -62.77 -17.59 -20.10
C ALA A 45 -61.54 -18.17 -20.82
N LEU A 46 -61.57 -19.47 -21.17
CA LEU A 46 -60.51 -20.11 -21.94
C LEU A 46 -60.41 -19.59 -23.38
N PHE A 47 -61.53 -19.25 -24.02
CA PHE A 47 -61.53 -18.62 -25.34
C PHE A 47 -61.03 -17.17 -25.28
N ARG A 48 -61.19 -16.49 -24.15
CA ARG A 48 -60.63 -15.15 -23.86
C ARG A 48 -59.48 -15.24 -22.86
N LEU A 49 -58.55 -16.15 -23.13
CA LEU A 49 -57.46 -16.47 -22.20
C LEU A 49 -56.65 -15.22 -21.82
N SER A 50 -56.37 -14.34 -22.77
CA SER A 50 -55.62 -13.10 -22.53
C SER A 50 -56.32 -12.20 -21.51
N ASP A 51 -57.61 -11.90 -21.73
CA ASP A 51 -58.39 -11.01 -20.86
C ASP A 51 -58.60 -11.66 -19.48
N SER A 52 -58.92 -12.96 -19.46
CA SER A 52 -59.13 -13.70 -18.21
C SER A 52 -57.85 -13.84 -17.39
N LEU A 53 -56.68 -13.91 -18.04
CA LEU A 53 -55.39 -13.92 -17.36
C LEU A 53 -55.06 -12.54 -16.78
N ALA A 54 -55.30 -11.46 -17.54
CA ALA A 54 -55.10 -10.10 -17.06
C ALA A 54 -56.00 -9.79 -15.85
N GLU A 55 -57.29 -10.13 -15.92
CA GLU A 55 -58.22 -9.97 -14.80
C GLU A 55 -57.82 -10.80 -13.57
N ALA A 56 -57.28 -12.01 -13.76
CA ALA A 56 -56.85 -12.87 -12.66
C ALA A 56 -55.54 -12.42 -11.99
N ALA A 57 -54.69 -11.69 -12.70
CA ALA A 57 -53.40 -11.18 -12.23
C ALA A 57 -53.45 -9.69 -11.85
N GLU A 58 -54.63 -9.10 -11.78
CA GLU A 58 -54.82 -7.66 -11.54
C GLU A 58 -54.51 -7.26 -10.10
N LEU A 59 -53.41 -6.53 -9.89
CA LEU A 59 -52.95 -6.06 -8.58
C LEU A 59 -52.89 -4.51 -8.46
N SER A 60 -53.44 -3.76 -9.43
CA SER A 60 -53.40 -2.28 -9.43
C SER A 60 -54.01 -1.61 -8.20
N GLN A 61 -54.98 -2.27 -7.55
CA GLN A 61 -55.72 -1.72 -6.41
C GLN A 61 -54.84 -1.51 -5.17
N LEU A 62 -53.63 -2.08 -5.13
CA LEU A 62 -52.70 -1.89 -4.01
C LEU A 62 -52.15 -0.46 -3.92
N TRP A 63 -52.16 0.30 -5.01
CA TRP A 63 -51.68 1.70 -5.01
C TRP A 63 -52.81 2.70 -4.72
N PHE A 64 -54.02 2.47 -5.24
CA PHE A 64 -55.12 3.42 -5.14
C PHE A 64 -55.64 3.61 -3.71
N ARG A 65 -55.87 4.87 -3.34
CA ARG A 65 -56.23 5.25 -1.95
C ARG A 65 -57.19 6.43 -1.86
N GLU A 66 -57.95 6.70 -2.92
CA GLU A 66 -58.94 7.80 -3.01
C GLU A 66 -59.96 7.78 -1.86
N PHE A 67 -60.45 6.59 -1.49
CA PHE A 67 -61.37 6.43 -0.35
C PHE A 67 -60.78 6.96 0.95
N TYR A 68 -59.50 6.67 1.20
CA TYR A 68 -58.81 7.12 2.40
C TYR A 68 -58.44 8.60 2.32
N LEU A 69 -58.18 9.14 1.12
CA LEU A 69 -57.96 10.58 0.93
C LEU A 69 -59.23 11.38 1.26
N GLU A 70 -60.40 10.93 0.79
CA GLU A 70 -61.68 11.55 1.10
C GLU A 70 -61.95 11.56 2.62
N MET A 71 -61.60 10.49 3.32
CA MET A 71 -61.71 10.40 4.78
C MET A 71 -60.86 11.44 5.53
N THR A 72 -59.84 12.03 4.89
CA THR A 72 -59.03 13.10 5.51
C THR A 72 -59.71 14.48 5.47
N MET A 73 -60.90 14.60 4.87
CA MET A 73 -61.67 15.84 4.76
C MET A 73 -60.83 17.02 4.22
N GLY A 74 -60.01 16.77 3.19
CA GLY A 74 -59.18 17.78 2.54
C GLY A 74 -57.92 18.20 3.33
N THR A 75 -57.63 17.58 4.47
CA THR A 75 -56.40 17.87 5.24
C THR A 75 -55.14 17.31 4.58
N ARG A 76 -55.27 16.25 3.76
CA ARG A 76 -54.17 15.71 2.96
C ARG A 76 -54.56 15.64 1.49
N ILE A 77 -53.66 16.14 0.64
CA ILE A 77 -53.80 16.08 -0.82
C ILE A 77 -53.29 14.72 -1.34
N GLN A 78 -52.28 14.13 -0.70
CA GLN A 78 -51.78 12.78 -0.98
C GLN A 78 -51.08 12.20 0.26
N PHE A 79 -50.93 10.87 0.32
CA PHE A 79 -50.15 10.19 1.35
C PHE A 79 -48.66 10.06 0.96
N PRO A 80 -47.74 10.05 1.94
CA PRO A 80 -46.31 9.82 1.68
C PRO A 80 -46.04 8.39 1.18
N ILE A 81 -44.87 8.20 0.55
CA ILE A 81 -44.47 6.91 -0.03
C ILE A 81 -44.37 5.79 1.02
N GLU A 82 -44.07 6.12 2.28
CA GLU A 82 -44.05 5.19 3.41
C GLU A 82 -45.41 4.55 3.72
N MET A 83 -46.49 5.13 3.18
CA MET A 83 -47.86 4.61 3.27
C MET A 83 -48.33 3.99 1.94
N SER A 84 -47.47 3.90 0.93
CA SER A 84 -47.77 3.29 -0.37
C SER A 84 -47.37 1.82 -0.37
N ILE A 85 -48.30 0.90 -0.63
CA ILE A 85 -48.05 -0.54 -0.56
C ILE A 85 -46.92 -0.98 -1.51
N PRO A 86 -46.87 -0.57 -2.80
CA PRO A 86 -45.76 -0.94 -3.67
C PRO A 86 -44.38 -0.54 -3.12
N TRP A 87 -44.27 0.66 -2.53
CA TRP A 87 -43.02 1.11 -1.91
C TRP A 87 -42.72 0.40 -0.60
N ILE A 88 -43.71 0.19 0.28
CA ILE A 88 -43.52 -0.54 1.55
C ILE A 88 -42.93 -1.93 1.29
N LEU A 89 -43.45 -2.66 0.30
CA LEU A 89 -42.97 -4.00 -0.04
C LEU A 89 -41.56 -3.95 -0.64
N THR A 90 -41.30 -3.01 -1.53
CA THR A 90 -39.98 -2.81 -2.15
C THR A 90 -38.94 -2.41 -1.10
N ASP A 91 -39.26 -1.47 -0.23
CA ASP A 91 -38.37 -0.96 0.80
C ASP A 91 -38.09 -2.00 1.88
N HIS A 92 -39.07 -2.83 2.21
CA HIS A 92 -38.86 -3.95 3.11
C HIS A 92 -37.79 -4.91 2.57
N ILE A 93 -37.80 -5.22 1.27
CA ILE A 93 -36.78 -6.05 0.64
C ILE A 93 -35.40 -5.39 0.71
N LEU A 94 -35.32 -4.07 0.50
CA LEU A 94 -34.06 -3.32 0.48
C LEU A 94 -33.47 -3.05 1.87
N THR A 95 -34.29 -3.09 2.92
CA THR A 95 -33.85 -2.85 4.31
C THR A 95 -33.61 -4.16 5.08
N ASN A 96 -34.12 -5.28 4.58
CA ASN A 96 -33.94 -6.58 5.21
C ASN A 96 -32.50 -7.10 5.02
N PRO A 97 -31.85 -7.62 6.08
CA PRO A 97 -30.53 -8.24 5.97
C PRO A 97 -30.51 -9.51 5.11
N ASP A 98 -31.66 -10.15 4.87
CA ASP A 98 -31.72 -11.34 4.01
C ASP A 98 -31.74 -10.98 2.52
N SER A 99 -30.60 -11.18 1.87
CA SER A 99 -30.41 -10.99 0.42
C SER A 99 -31.20 -11.95 -0.48
N SER A 100 -31.89 -12.95 0.08
CA SER A 100 -32.68 -13.92 -0.70
C SER A 100 -33.86 -13.27 -1.43
N LEU A 101 -34.42 -12.20 -0.85
CA LEU A 101 -35.61 -11.52 -1.36
C LEU A 101 -35.31 -10.49 -2.46
N VAL A 102 -34.04 -10.16 -2.71
CA VAL A 102 -33.64 -9.09 -3.64
C VAL A 102 -34.08 -9.36 -5.08
N GLU A 103 -34.09 -10.63 -5.50
CA GLU A 103 -34.65 -11.03 -6.82
C GLU A 103 -36.14 -10.69 -6.96
N GLY A 104 -36.85 -10.64 -5.82
CA GLY A 104 -38.25 -10.28 -5.71
C GLY A 104 -38.56 -8.80 -5.90
N ALA A 105 -37.56 -7.92 -5.76
CA ALA A 105 -37.78 -6.48 -5.67
C ALA A 105 -38.35 -5.86 -6.94
N LEU A 106 -37.95 -6.37 -8.12
CA LEU A 106 -38.45 -5.88 -9.40
C LEU A 106 -39.93 -6.20 -9.62
N TYR A 107 -40.42 -7.33 -9.08
CA TYR A 107 -41.85 -7.66 -9.14
C TYR A 107 -42.69 -6.70 -8.28
N GLN A 108 -42.13 -6.19 -7.18
CA GLN A 108 -42.85 -5.21 -6.35
C GLN A 108 -42.93 -3.84 -7.03
N LEU A 109 -41.88 -3.46 -7.77
CA LEU A 109 -41.91 -2.25 -8.59
C LEU A 109 -42.85 -2.36 -9.79
N ASP A 110 -43.11 -3.56 -10.30
CA ASP A 110 -44.03 -3.80 -11.41
C ASP A 110 -45.49 -3.47 -11.05
N LEU A 111 -45.85 -3.45 -9.75
CA LEU A 111 -47.17 -3.01 -9.28
C LEU A 111 -47.52 -1.57 -9.72
N TYR A 112 -46.51 -0.74 -9.97
CA TYR A 112 -46.72 0.60 -10.53
C TYR A 112 -47.16 0.57 -11.99
N ASN A 113 -46.73 -0.43 -12.77
CA ASN A 113 -47.20 -0.63 -14.15
C ASN A 113 -48.69 -0.98 -14.15
N ASP A 114 -49.13 -1.84 -13.23
CA ASP A 114 -50.55 -2.19 -13.07
C ASP A 114 -51.37 -0.95 -12.71
N ALA A 115 -50.94 -0.19 -11.70
CA ALA A 115 -51.62 1.04 -11.27
C ALA A 115 -51.69 2.09 -12.40
N ALA A 116 -50.62 2.26 -13.16
CA ALA A 116 -50.57 3.19 -14.29
C ALA A 116 -51.49 2.76 -15.44
N ASN A 117 -51.45 1.47 -15.81
CA ASN A 117 -52.32 0.92 -16.85
C ASN A 117 -53.80 1.08 -16.46
N TYR A 118 -54.16 0.72 -15.22
CA TYR A 118 -55.52 0.86 -14.73
C TYR A 118 -55.98 2.33 -14.69
N SER A 119 -55.10 3.25 -14.30
CA SER A 119 -55.38 4.70 -14.31
C SER A 119 -55.72 5.23 -15.70
N LEU A 120 -54.99 4.78 -16.73
CA LEU A 120 -55.13 5.25 -18.10
C LEU A 120 -56.31 4.59 -18.83
N PHE A 121 -56.49 3.28 -18.71
CA PHE A 121 -57.44 2.53 -19.53
C PHE A 121 -58.80 2.27 -18.84
N ASN A 122 -58.79 2.07 -17.52
CA ASN A 122 -60.00 1.77 -16.75
C ASN A 122 -60.60 3.04 -16.14
N PHE A 123 -59.84 3.76 -15.31
CA PHE A 123 -60.32 5.02 -14.71
C PHE A 123 -60.36 6.18 -15.70
N ARG A 124 -59.45 6.18 -16.69
CA ARG A 124 -59.29 7.23 -17.71
C ARG A 124 -59.09 8.61 -17.09
N LYS A 125 -58.24 8.69 -16.06
CA LYS A 125 -57.91 9.92 -15.33
C LYS A 125 -56.42 10.22 -15.45
N ARG A 126 -56.08 11.42 -15.94
CA ARG A 126 -54.69 11.87 -16.10
C ARG A 126 -54.00 12.12 -14.76
N PHE A 127 -54.66 12.82 -13.84
CA PHE A 127 -54.06 13.17 -12.55
C PHE A 127 -53.60 11.93 -11.75
N LEU A 128 -54.34 10.82 -11.81
CA LEU A 128 -53.93 9.56 -11.17
C LEU A 128 -52.63 9.03 -11.77
N PHE A 129 -52.48 9.08 -13.10
CA PHE A 129 -51.23 8.69 -13.75
C PHE A 129 -50.09 9.64 -13.38
N ASP A 130 -50.34 10.95 -13.36
CA ASP A 130 -49.34 11.96 -13.00
C ASP A 130 -48.81 11.73 -11.57
N GLU A 131 -49.68 11.31 -10.64
CA GLU A 131 -49.32 10.95 -9.27
C GLU A 131 -48.54 9.63 -9.19
N VAL A 132 -48.95 8.59 -9.93
CA VAL A 132 -48.18 7.33 -10.04
C VAL A 132 -46.78 7.61 -10.59
N GLU A 133 -46.68 8.40 -11.65
CA GLU A 133 -45.40 8.75 -12.28
C GLU A 133 -44.48 9.53 -11.32
N ALA A 134 -45.03 10.50 -10.59
CA ALA A 134 -44.27 11.25 -9.59
C ALA A 134 -43.77 10.35 -8.46
N GLU A 135 -44.60 9.41 -7.98
CA GLU A 135 -44.22 8.47 -6.94
C GLU A 135 -43.12 7.51 -7.41
N VAL A 136 -43.25 6.97 -8.62
CA VAL A 136 -42.25 6.07 -9.23
C VAL A 136 -40.92 6.78 -9.39
N ASN A 137 -40.87 8.03 -9.87
CA ASN A 137 -39.62 8.75 -10.03
C ASN A 137 -38.85 8.85 -8.69
N LEU A 138 -39.55 9.21 -7.61
CA LEU A 138 -38.94 9.29 -6.27
C LEU A 138 -38.51 7.92 -5.74
N CYS A 139 -39.39 6.92 -5.83
CA CYS A 139 -39.12 5.57 -5.32
C CYS A 139 -38.00 4.88 -6.10
N PHE A 140 -37.93 5.09 -7.41
CA PHE A 140 -36.90 4.51 -8.26
C PHE A 140 -35.51 5.10 -7.94
N ASP A 141 -35.41 6.41 -7.71
CA ASP A 141 -34.15 7.03 -7.28
C ASP A 141 -33.66 6.46 -5.94
N GLN A 142 -34.57 6.27 -4.98
CA GLN A 142 -34.26 5.63 -3.69
C GLN A 142 -33.91 4.14 -3.84
N PHE A 143 -34.61 3.42 -4.71
CA PHE A 143 -34.34 2.02 -5.04
C PHE A 143 -32.90 1.86 -5.56
N ILE A 144 -32.51 2.67 -6.55
CA ILE A 144 -31.15 2.63 -7.11
C ILE A 144 -30.11 2.98 -6.05
N TYR A 145 -30.37 3.97 -5.18
CA TYR A 145 -29.47 4.34 -4.09
C TYR A 145 -29.25 3.19 -3.11
N LYS A 146 -30.32 2.65 -2.53
CA LYS A 146 -30.27 1.59 -1.51
C LYS A 146 -29.71 0.28 -2.07
N LEU A 147 -30.11 -0.09 -3.29
CA LEU A 147 -29.60 -1.30 -3.95
C LEU A 147 -28.10 -1.18 -4.24
N SER A 148 -27.63 -0.04 -4.74
CA SER A 148 -26.20 0.16 -5.03
C SER A 148 -25.35 0.12 -3.75
N ASP A 149 -25.85 0.71 -2.66
CA ASP A 149 -25.17 0.68 -1.35
C ASP A 149 -25.10 -0.74 -0.77
N MET A 150 -26.19 -1.50 -0.87
CA MET A 150 -26.23 -2.91 -0.45
C MET A 150 -25.26 -3.77 -1.26
N VAL A 151 -25.25 -3.62 -2.58
CA VAL A 151 -24.35 -4.34 -3.49
C VAL A 151 -22.90 -4.01 -3.16
N PHE A 152 -22.52 -2.73 -3.10
CA PHE A 152 -21.17 -2.32 -2.79
C PHE A 152 -20.71 -2.83 -1.42
N THR A 153 -21.56 -2.70 -0.39
CA THR A 153 -21.28 -3.19 0.97
C THR A 153 -21.04 -4.70 0.98
N HIS A 154 -21.87 -5.47 0.28
CA HIS A 154 -21.73 -6.93 0.21
C HIS A 154 -20.39 -7.33 -0.42
N PHE A 155 -20.05 -6.80 -1.60
CA PHE A 155 -18.82 -7.15 -2.30
C PHE A 155 -17.56 -6.66 -1.58
N LYS A 156 -17.62 -5.49 -0.93
CA LYS A 156 -16.50 -4.97 -0.15
C LYS A 156 -16.25 -5.81 1.10
N GLN A 157 -17.30 -6.26 1.79
CA GLN A 157 -17.18 -7.21 2.90
C GLN A 157 -16.66 -8.57 2.44
N LEU A 158 -17.11 -9.05 1.27
CA LEU A 158 -16.66 -10.30 0.68
C LEU A 158 -15.17 -10.26 0.34
N ALA A 159 -14.71 -9.23 -0.37
CA ALA A 159 -13.30 -9.01 -0.71
C ALA A 159 -12.44 -8.94 0.56
N SER A 160 -12.87 -8.16 1.55
CA SER A 160 -12.17 -8.03 2.84
C SER A 160 -12.10 -9.36 3.60
N CYS A 161 -13.15 -10.19 3.55
CA CYS A 161 -13.14 -11.53 4.15
C CYS A 161 -12.25 -12.52 3.39
N MET A 162 -12.14 -12.41 2.06
CA MET A 162 -11.26 -13.25 1.24
C MET A 162 -9.78 -12.94 1.50
N MET A 163 -9.47 -11.67 1.77
CA MET A 163 -8.12 -11.21 2.10
C MET A 163 -7.72 -11.49 3.56
N LEU A 164 -8.67 -11.72 4.45
CA LEU A 164 -8.39 -12.00 5.85
C LEU A 164 -7.71 -13.36 6.02
N ASP A 165 -6.62 -13.40 6.81
CA ASP A 165 -5.93 -14.65 7.10
C ASP A 165 -6.84 -15.69 7.77
N LYS A 166 -6.83 -16.91 7.23
CA LYS A 166 -7.68 -18.00 7.70
C LYS A 166 -7.28 -18.48 9.09
N ARG A 167 -5.99 -18.43 9.44
CA ARG A 167 -5.51 -18.83 10.77
C ARG A 167 -5.94 -17.82 11.82
N PHE A 168 -5.72 -16.53 11.56
CA PHE A 168 -6.20 -15.43 12.41
C PHE A 168 -7.70 -15.55 12.69
N LYS A 169 -8.53 -15.78 11.66
CA LYS A 169 -9.97 -15.94 11.84
C LYS A 169 -10.33 -17.12 12.75
N LEU A 170 -9.62 -18.24 12.63
CA LEU A 170 -9.83 -19.42 13.45
C LEU A 170 -9.41 -19.20 14.91
N ASP A 171 -8.33 -18.46 15.15
CA ASP A 171 -7.89 -18.10 16.49
C ASP A 171 -8.82 -17.09 17.16
N CYS A 172 -9.37 -16.12 16.41
CA CYS A 172 -10.44 -15.26 16.92
C CYS A 172 -11.67 -16.07 17.35
N GLN A 173 -12.07 -17.07 16.56
CA GLN A 173 -13.20 -17.93 16.90
C GLN A 173 -12.92 -18.73 18.18
N ARG A 174 -11.71 -19.24 18.37
CA ARG A 174 -11.27 -19.90 19.62
C ARG A 174 -11.31 -18.94 20.81
N ALA A 175 -10.98 -17.67 20.61
CA ALA A 175 -11.07 -16.62 21.63
C ALA A 175 -12.51 -16.11 21.87
N GLY A 176 -13.53 -16.70 21.23
CA GLY A 176 -14.93 -16.31 21.36
C GLY A 176 -15.37 -15.13 20.49
N VAL A 177 -14.49 -14.59 19.63
CA VAL A 177 -14.80 -13.49 18.71
C VAL A 177 -15.09 -14.05 17.32
N THR A 178 -16.36 -14.08 16.93
CA THR A 178 -16.75 -14.57 15.61
C THR A 178 -16.79 -13.45 14.58
N ILE A 179 -15.84 -13.47 13.64
CA ILE A 179 -15.86 -12.60 12.45
C ILE A 179 -16.83 -13.23 11.44
N ARG A 180 -18.05 -12.68 11.39
CA ARG A 180 -19.10 -13.15 10.47
C ARG A 180 -18.69 -12.90 9.02
N THR A 181 -18.75 -13.95 8.21
CA THR A 181 -18.69 -13.82 6.75
C THR A 181 -20.03 -13.36 6.22
N PRO A 182 -20.05 -12.48 5.20
CA PRO A 182 -21.29 -12.08 4.56
C PRO A 182 -21.99 -13.33 3.97
N PRO A 183 -23.32 -13.47 4.12
CA PRO A 183 -24.07 -14.56 3.50
C PRO A 183 -24.00 -14.43 1.97
N ALA A 184 -24.18 -15.55 1.25
CA ALA A 184 -24.15 -15.54 -0.22
C ALA A 184 -25.30 -14.69 -0.78
N GLY A 185 -24.98 -13.51 -1.31
CA GLY A 185 -25.95 -12.57 -1.85
C GLY A 185 -26.46 -12.97 -3.23
N ARG A 186 -27.78 -13.00 -3.42
CA ARG A 186 -28.43 -13.24 -4.72
C ARG A 186 -28.64 -11.95 -5.52
N PHE A 187 -27.53 -11.30 -5.87
CA PHE A 187 -27.58 -10.05 -6.64
C PHE A 187 -27.57 -10.26 -8.16
N ASP A 188 -27.18 -11.45 -8.64
CA ASP A 188 -26.93 -11.69 -10.07
C ASP A 188 -28.16 -11.48 -10.95
N GLY A 189 -29.34 -11.90 -10.49
CA GLY A 189 -30.60 -11.72 -11.24
C GLY A 189 -30.93 -10.25 -11.49
N VAL A 190 -30.71 -9.40 -10.49
CA VAL A 190 -30.98 -7.95 -10.56
C VAL A 190 -29.87 -7.22 -11.31
N LEU A 191 -28.61 -7.55 -11.06
CA LEU A 191 -27.47 -6.89 -11.73
C LEU A 191 -27.42 -7.18 -13.23
N ARG A 192 -27.94 -8.32 -13.70
CA ARG A 192 -27.99 -8.64 -15.14
C ARG A 192 -29.06 -7.86 -15.91
N GLN A 193 -29.98 -7.17 -15.25
CA GLN A 193 -31.07 -6.48 -15.93
C GLN A 193 -30.58 -5.29 -16.76
N ARG A 194 -30.94 -5.28 -18.04
CA ARG A 194 -30.58 -4.23 -19.02
C ARG A 194 -31.77 -3.43 -19.54
N HIS A 195 -32.98 -3.93 -19.34
CA HIS A 195 -34.20 -3.36 -19.93
C HIS A 195 -35.42 -3.58 -19.02
N VAL A 196 -35.38 -3.02 -17.81
CA VAL A 196 -36.53 -3.04 -16.89
C VAL A 196 -37.63 -2.16 -17.50
N GLN A 197 -38.81 -2.73 -17.74
CA GLN A 197 -39.96 -2.00 -18.26
C GLN A 197 -40.72 -1.36 -17.10
N LEU A 198 -40.74 -0.03 -17.05
CA LEU A 198 -41.44 0.71 -15.99
C LEU A 198 -42.06 1.97 -16.56
N LEU A 199 -43.38 2.10 -16.43
CA LEU A 199 -44.22 3.18 -16.97
C LEU A 199 -43.96 3.43 -18.48
N GLY A 200 -43.75 2.35 -19.24
CA GLY A 200 -43.43 2.40 -20.67
C GLY A 200 -41.99 2.79 -21.01
N ARG A 201 -41.12 3.02 -20.01
CA ARG A 201 -39.69 3.27 -20.19
C ARG A 201 -38.93 1.95 -20.14
N SER A 202 -37.88 1.84 -20.96
CA SER A 202 -36.90 0.74 -20.88
C SER A 202 -35.66 1.24 -20.13
N ILE A 203 -35.47 0.80 -18.88
CA ILE A 203 -34.41 1.29 -18.00
C ILE A 203 -33.26 0.27 -17.92
N ASP A 204 -32.03 0.73 -18.16
CA ASP A 204 -30.81 -0.06 -17.96
C ASP A 204 -30.34 0.03 -16.50
N LEU A 205 -30.80 -0.93 -15.71
CA LEU A 205 -30.48 -1.02 -14.28
C LEU A 205 -28.98 -1.25 -14.04
N ASN A 206 -28.33 -2.10 -14.85
CA ASN A 206 -26.90 -2.37 -14.73
C ASN A 206 -26.07 -1.10 -14.88
N ARG A 207 -26.42 -0.26 -15.86
CA ARG A 207 -25.72 1.02 -16.10
C ARG A 207 -25.85 1.97 -14.92
N LEU A 208 -27.06 2.15 -14.38
CA LEU A 208 -27.31 3.06 -13.25
C LEU A 208 -26.56 2.62 -11.98
N ILE A 209 -26.59 1.31 -11.70
CA ILE A 209 -25.86 0.73 -10.57
C ILE A 209 -24.34 0.87 -10.77
N SER A 210 -23.83 0.59 -11.98
CA SER A 210 -22.40 0.74 -12.31
C SER A 210 -21.91 2.18 -12.07
N GLN A 211 -22.70 3.19 -12.45
CA GLN A 211 -22.34 4.60 -12.23
C GLN A 211 -22.19 4.92 -10.74
N ARG A 212 -23.14 4.47 -9.90
CA ARG A 212 -23.03 4.68 -8.44
C ARG A 212 -21.88 3.91 -7.82
N ILE A 213 -21.61 2.71 -8.31
CA ILE A 213 -20.50 1.87 -7.82
C ILE A 213 -19.14 2.45 -8.19
N ASN A 214 -18.98 3.05 -9.38
CA ASN A 214 -17.77 3.80 -9.72
C ASN A 214 -17.51 4.93 -8.72
N ILE A 215 -18.55 5.71 -8.37
CA ILE A 215 -18.44 6.78 -7.35
C ILE A 215 -18.07 6.20 -5.98
N ALA A 216 -18.66 5.07 -5.60
CA ALA A 216 -18.36 4.41 -4.33
C ALA A 216 -16.94 3.85 -4.26
N LEU A 217 -16.43 3.27 -5.36
CA LEU A 217 -15.06 2.78 -5.48
C LEU A 217 -14.06 3.94 -5.43
N LEU A 218 -14.30 5.01 -6.19
CA LEU A 218 -13.46 6.20 -6.17
C LEU A 218 -13.41 6.80 -4.76
N LYS A 219 -14.56 6.93 -4.10
CA LYS A 219 -14.64 7.38 -2.71
C LYS A 219 -13.90 6.45 -1.74
N ALA A 220 -13.94 5.14 -1.94
CA ALA A 220 -13.21 4.18 -1.11
C ALA A 220 -11.68 4.31 -1.29
N LEU A 221 -11.20 4.51 -2.52
CA LEU A 221 -9.78 4.74 -2.82
C LEU A 221 -9.31 6.10 -2.26
N ASP A 222 -10.06 7.16 -2.48
CA ASP A 222 -9.80 8.50 -1.93
C ASP A 222 -9.74 8.45 -0.39
N THR A 223 -10.69 7.75 0.24
CA THR A 223 -10.70 7.53 1.69
C THR A 223 -9.47 6.76 2.16
N ALA A 224 -9.02 5.75 1.42
CA ALA A 224 -7.84 4.97 1.79
C ALA A 224 -6.57 5.85 1.77
N ILE A 225 -6.41 6.67 0.74
CA ILE A 225 -5.28 7.60 0.62
C ILE A 225 -5.36 8.68 1.71
N TRP A 226 -6.56 9.24 1.96
CA TRP A 226 -6.75 10.24 3.01
C TRP A 226 -6.48 9.70 4.43
N MET A 227 -6.82 8.43 4.68
CA MET A 227 -6.44 7.74 5.91
C MET A 227 -4.91 7.66 6.06
N PHE A 228 -4.17 7.42 4.98
CA PHE A 228 -2.71 7.39 5.00
C PHE A 228 -2.10 8.77 5.26
N GLU A 229 -2.60 9.84 4.62
CA GLU A 229 -2.18 11.23 4.85
C GLU A 229 -2.36 11.69 6.32
N SER A 230 -3.32 11.08 7.02
CA SER A 230 -3.58 11.34 8.44
C SER A 230 -2.74 10.50 9.42
N ALA A 231 -1.87 9.62 8.93
CA ALA A 231 -1.15 8.61 9.70
C ALA A 231 0.38 8.64 9.45
N GLU A 232 1.11 7.87 10.26
CA GLU A 232 2.57 7.75 10.14
C GLU A 232 2.97 6.87 8.95
N LEU A 233 4.22 6.98 8.50
CA LEU A 233 4.77 6.19 7.38
C LEU A 233 4.58 4.67 7.53
N SER A 234 4.55 4.13 8.76
CA SER A 234 4.33 2.70 9.01
C SER A 234 2.97 2.18 8.51
N SER A 235 1.97 3.07 8.39
CA SER A 235 0.63 2.73 7.88
C SER A 235 0.59 2.48 6.36
N ILE A 236 1.70 2.67 5.63
CA ILE A 236 1.74 2.39 4.19
C ILE A 236 1.44 0.92 3.85
N VAL A 237 1.74 -0.01 4.76
CA VAL A 237 1.40 -1.43 4.60
C VAL A 237 -0.11 -1.65 4.69
N GLU A 238 -0.79 -0.89 5.55
CA GLU A 238 -2.26 -0.90 5.65
C GLU A 238 -2.89 -0.30 4.38
N LEU A 239 -2.33 0.80 3.86
CA LEU A 239 -2.78 1.42 2.61
C LEU A 239 -2.67 0.45 1.43
N ASP A 240 -1.49 -0.15 1.24
CA ASP A 240 -1.23 -1.11 0.16
C ASP A 240 -2.23 -2.26 0.19
N PHE A 241 -2.45 -2.86 1.36
CA PHE A 241 -3.41 -3.95 1.50
C PHE A 241 -4.87 -3.51 1.28
N ASN A 242 -5.22 -2.27 1.65
CA ASN A 242 -6.56 -1.74 1.42
C ASN A 242 -6.79 -1.44 -0.08
N ILE A 243 -5.78 -0.93 -0.79
CA ILE A 243 -5.82 -0.76 -2.25
C ILE A 243 -6.03 -2.11 -2.93
N GLU A 244 -5.28 -3.15 -2.55
CA GLU A 244 -5.46 -4.50 -3.11
C GLU A 244 -6.82 -5.11 -2.75
N THR A 245 -7.35 -4.82 -1.56
CA THR A 245 -8.72 -5.22 -1.19
C THR A 245 -9.78 -4.50 -2.04
N ASN A 246 -9.56 -3.22 -2.38
CA ASN A 246 -10.41 -2.49 -3.31
C ASN A 246 -10.26 -3.01 -4.75
N ARG A 247 -9.06 -3.44 -5.16
CA ARG A 247 -8.81 -4.10 -6.46
C ARG A 247 -9.59 -5.40 -6.57
N LEU A 248 -9.60 -6.23 -5.51
CA LEU A 248 -10.40 -7.45 -5.45
C LEU A 248 -11.91 -7.16 -5.44
N CYS A 249 -12.35 -6.12 -4.72
CA CYS A 249 -13.74 -5.68 -4.75
C CYS A 249 -14.16 -5.28 -6.18
N HIS A 250 -13.32 -4.48 -6.86
CA HIS A 250 -13.52 -4.10 -8.26
C HIS A 250 -13.58 -5.31 -9.18
N SER A 251 -12.69 -6.29 -9.06
CA SER A 251 -12.71 -7.47 -9.92
C SER A 251 -13.99 -8.29 -9.75
N LEU A 252 -14.45 -8.49 -8.51
CA LEU A 252 -15.70 -9.19 -8.22
C LEU A 252 -16.94 -8.46 -8.75
N LEU A 253 -16.91 -7.13 -8.73
CA LEU A 253 -17.97 -6.28 -9.27
C LEU A 253 -17.97 -6.27 -10.81
N ARG A 254 -16.78 -6.20 -11.42
CA ARG A 254 -16.59 -6.14 -12.89
C ARG A 254 -17.07 -7.41 -13.61
N GLU A 255 -17.08 -8.56 -12.94
CA GLU A 255 -17.69 -9.79 -13.47
C GLU A 255 -19.20 -9.65 -13.73
N ARG A 256 -19.88 -8.74 -13.03
CA ARG A 256 -21.35 -8.59 -13.05
C ARG A 256 -21.79 -7.24 -13.62
N LEU A 257 -20.94 -6.23 -13.52
CA LEU A 257 -21.18 -4.85 -13.93
C LEU A 257 -20.22 -4.48 -15.05
N PHE A 258 -20.78 -4.10 -16.18
CA PHE A 258 -20.01 -3.98 -17.42
C PHE A 258 -19.57 -2.55 -17.73
N SER A 259 -20.12 -1.57 -16.99
CA SER A 259 -19.86 -0.14 -17.18
C SER A 259 -18.98 0.44 -16.05
N ILE A 260 -18.19 -0.40 -15.36
CA ILE A 260 -17.21 0.03 -14.36
C ILE A 260 -15.93 0.46 -15.07
N ALA A 261 -15.35 1.59 -14.63
CA ALA A 261 -14.07 2.09 -15.17
C ALA A 261 -12.89 1.15 -14.82
N ASP A 262 -11.75 1.29 -15.49
CA ASP A 262 -10.58 0.48 -15.12
C ASP A 262 -10.08 0.84 -13.71
N PHE A 263 -9.57 -0.15 -12.98
CA PHE A 263 -9.11 0.07 -11.61
C PHE A 263 -7.93 1.05 -11.55
N ASN A 264 -7.01 0.96 -12.52
CA ASN A 264 -5.83 1.83 -12.55
C ASN A 264 -6.23 3.29 -12.78
N ASP A 265 -7.20 3.54 -13.66
CA ASP A 265 -7.71 4.90 -13.90
C ASP A 265 -8.35 5.49 -12.64
N LEU A 266 -9.18 4.69 -11.93
CA LEU A 266 -9.79 5.11 -10.66
C LEU A 266 -8.73 5.38 -9.57
N LEU A 267 -7.67 4.58 -9.51
CA LEU A 267 -6.57 4.78 -8.56
C LEU A 267 -5.75 6.04 -8.90
N LEU A 268 -5.45 6.28 -10.18
CA LEU A 268 -4.74 7.46 -10.63
C LEU A 268 -5.56 8.73 -10.35
N GLU A 269 -6.87 8.69 -10.58
CA GLU A 269 -7.79 9.78 -10.26
C GLU A 269 -7.81 10.06 -8.75
N ALA A 270 -8.02 9.06 -7.90
CA ALA A 270 -8.03 9.22 -6.44
C ALA A 270 -6.67 9.72 -5.89
N ASN A 271 -5.57 9.28 -6.49
CA ASN A 271 -4.21 9.70 -6.12
C ASN A 271 -3.82 11.06 -6.70
N HIS A 272 -4.69 11.73 -7.47
CA HIS A 272 -4.40 12.96 -8.20
C HIS A 272 -3.18 12.85 -9.14
N ASN A 273 -2.93 11.67 -9.70
CA ASN A 273 -1.76 11.37 -10.54
C ASN A 273 -2.10 11.30 -12.04
N VAL A 274 -3.15 12.00 -12.47
CA VAL A 274 -3.58 12.10 -13.88
C VAL A 274 -3.00 13.35 -14.54
N SER A 275 -3.20 14.50 -13.90
CA SER A 275 -2.72 15.80 -14.39
C SER A 275 -1.41 16.26 -13.73
N ALA A 276 -1.02 15.61 -12.63
CA ALA A 276 0.21 15.87 -11.91
C ALA A 276 1.20 14.71 -12.09
N PRO A 277 2.52 14.97 -12.11
CA PRO A 277 3.53 13.92 -12.25
C PRO A 277 3.70 13.08 -10.98
N HIS A 278 3.23 13.57 -9.83
CA HIS A 278 3.36 12.91 -8.54
C HIS A 278 2.02 12.90 -7.81
N GLY A 279 1.58 11.71 -7.44
CA GLY A 279 0.37 11.53 -6.67
C GLY A 279 0.54 11.86 -5.19
N ARG A 280 -0.60 11.96 -4.51
CA ARG A 280 -0.74 12.20 -3.07
C ARG A 280 0.09 11.23 -2.20
N ILE A 281 0.09 9.94 -2.55
CA ILE A 281 0.85 8.92 -1.80
C ILE A 281 2.35 9.25 -1.81
N THR A 282 2.92 9.58 -2.97
CA THR A 282 4.35 9.92 -3.10
C THR A 282 4.69 11.17 -2.30
N LEU A 283 3.84 12.20 -2.36
CA LEU A 283 4.02 13.43 -1.61
C LEU A 283 3.98 13.20 -0.10
N HIS A 284 3.04 12.37 0.38
CA HIS A 284 2.94 12.05 1.80
C HIS A 284 4.12 11.19 2.29
N VAL A 285 4.58 10.23 1.49
CA VAL A 285 5.80 9.46 1.83
C VAL A 285 6.99 10.40 1.96
N PHE A 286 7.21 11.33 1.02
CA PHE A 286 8.28 12.32 1.14
C PHE A 286 8.11 13.22 2.36
N TRP A 287 6.88 13.67 2.64
CA TRP A 287 6.57 14.48 3.82
C TRP A 287 6.92 13.77 5.12
N GLU A 288 6.49 12.52 5.29
CA GLU A 288 6.81 11.70 6.45
C GLU A 288 8.32 11.39 6.53
N LEU A 289 8.98 11.17 5.39
CA LEU A 289 10.42 10.97 5.35
C LEU A 289 11.18 12.17 5.91
N ASN A 290 10.83 13.37 5.43
CA ASN A 290 11.47 14.62 5.79
C ASN A 290 11.20 15.01 7.26
N TYR A 291 9.94 14.94 7.69
CA TYR A 291 9.54 15.51 8.98
C TYR A 291 9.48 14.52 10.15
N ASP A 292 9.40 13.20 9.90
CA ASP A 292 9.31 12.21 10.98
C ASP A 292 10.38 11.12 10.88
N PHE A 293 10.52 10.43 9.75
CA PHE A 293 11.43 9.28 9.62
C PHE A 293 12.89 9.66 9.83
N VAL A 294 13.42 10.53 8.97
CA VAL A 294 14.82 10.97 8.98
C VAL A 294 15.20 11.54 10.35
N PRO A 295 14.40 12.44 10.96
CA PRO A 295 14.76 12.99 12.24
C PRO A 295 14.47 12.08 13.42
N ASN A 296 13.43 11.22 13.46
CA ASN A 296 12.97 10.59 14.71
C ASN A 296 13.13 9.07 14.79
N PHE A 297 13.71 8.41 13.79
CA PHE A 297 13.94 6.96 13.83
C PHE A 297 15.41 6.62 14.08
N ILE A 298 15.64 5.46 14.68
CA ILE A 298 16.96 4.87 14.92
C ILE A 298 17.04 3.52 14.23
N TYR A 299 18.14 3.26 13.53
CA TYR A 299 18.37 1.98 12.87
C TYR A 299 19.04 0.98 13.81
N ASN A 300 18.59 -0.28 13.74
CA ASN A 300 19.23 -1.41 14.38
C ASN A 300 19.67 -2.42 13.32
N GLY A 301 20.97 -2.46 13.04
CA GLY A 301 21.59 -3.28 12.00
C GLY A 301 21.52 -4.79 12.29
N SER A 302 21.32 -5.20 13.54
CA SER A 302 21.14 -6.63 13.86
C SER A 302 19.74 -7.15 13.47
N THR A 303 18.74 -6.28 13.51
CA THR A 303 17.34 -6.63 13.18
C THR A 303 16.88 -6.15 11.81
N HIS A 304 17.68 -5.29 11.15
CA HIS A 304 17.33 -4.59 9.93
C HIS A 304 16.01 -3.81 10.05
N ARG A 305 15.83 -3.12 11.19
CA ARG A 305 14.61 -2.35 11.49
C ARG A 305 14.96 -0.98 12.02
N PHE A 306 14.15 -0.01 11.60
CA PHE A 306 14.08 1.31 12.19
C PHE A 306 13.02 1.30 13.28
N VAL A 307 13.34 1.85 14.45
CA VAL A 307 12.40 2.04 15.55
C VAL A 307 12.38 3.51 15.95
N ARG A 308 11.28 3.98 16.51
CA ARG A 308 11.19 5.39 16.94
C ARG A 308 12.17 5.65 18.09
N ALA A 309 12.91 6.74 18.01
CA ALA A 309 13.78 7.22 19.07
C ALA A 309 12.96 7.50 20.34
N LYS A 310 13.50 7.14 21.51
CA LYS A 310 12.84 7.45 22.80
C LYS A 310 12.84 8.95 23.11
N GLU A 311 13.74 9.69 22.49
CA GLU A 311 13.94 11.12 22.69
C GLU A 311 13.78 11.85 21.36
N VAL A 312 12.89 12.85 21.35
CA VAL A 312 12.46 13.54 20.14
C VAL A 312 13.14 14.90 20.08
N PHE A 313 14.12 15.01 19.19
CA PHE A 313 14.87 16.25 18.95
C PHE A 313 14.17 17.20 17.97
N ARG A 314 13.35 16.66 17.06
CA ARG A 314 12.59 17.43 16.07
C ARG A 314 11.10 17.12 16.21
N LYS A 315 10.29 18.15 16.42
CA LYS A 315 8.83 17.97 16.51
C LYS A 315 8.26 17.72 15.12
N THR A 316 7.54 16.62 14.98
CA THR A 316 6.76 16.33 13.78
C THR A 316 5.61 17.35 13.68
N PRO A 317 5.41 17.99 12.52
CA PRO A 317 4.26 18.86 12.31
C PRO A 317 2.93 18.10 12.50
N ALA A 318 1.85 18.85 12.73
CA ALA A 318 0.53 18.24 12.85
C ALA A 318 0.11 17.64 11.50
N ARG A 319 -0.29 16.36 11.54
CA ARG A 319 -0.82 15.64 10.38
C ARG A 319 -2.22 16.11 10.02
N GLU A 320 -2.67 15.71 8.84
CA GLU A 320 -4.05 15.90 8.44
C GLU A 320 -5.03 15.17 9.39
N ARG A 321 -6.23 15.72 9.50
CA ARG A 321 -7.26 15.12 10.36
C ARG A 321 -7.82 13.87 9.71
N LYS A 322 -8.00 12.83 10.52
CA LYS A 322 -8.61 11.57 10.07
C LYS A 322 -10.00 11.81 9.49
N PRO A 323 -10.35 11.19 8.35
CA PRO A 323 -11.68 11.28 7.79
C PRO A 323 -12.73 10.62 8.67
N GLN A 324 -13.90 11.25 8.79
CA GLN A 324 -15.09 10.63 9.39
C GLN A 324 -15.96 10.03 8.29
N VAL A 325 -15.74 8.74 8.04
CA VAL A 325 -16.36 7.98 6.95
C VAL A 325 -16.99 6.69 7.47
N SER A 326 -18.01 6.22 6.75
CA SER A 326 -18.60 4.91 7.01
C SER A 326 -17.58 3.79 6.82
N PHE A 327 -17.64 2.78 7.70
CA PHE A 327 -16.78 1.59 7.61
C PHE A 327 -16.93 0.83 6.28
N VAL A 328 -18.04 1.05 5.55
CA VAL A 328 -18.26 0.50 4.21
C VAL A 328 -17.13 0.88 3.24
N TYR A 329 -16.64 2.13 3.30
CA TYR A 329 -15.57 2.61 2.43
C TYR A 329 -14.16 2.20 2.89
N LEU A 330 -14.03 1.63 4.10
CA LEU A 330 -12.76 1.15 4.65
C LEU A 330 -12.60 -0.36 4.41
N TRP A 331 -13.06 -1.18 5.37
CA TRP A 331 -12.96 -2.65 5.34
C TRP A 331 -14.34 -3.33 5.24
N GLY A 332 -15.40 -2.56 4.93
CA GLY A 332 -16.76 -3.05 4.72
C GLY A 332 -17.62 -3.17 5.98
N SER A 333 -17.05 -3.50 7.14
CA SER A 333 -17.79 -3.61 8.41
C SER A 333 -16.96 -3.24 9.63
N LYS A 334 -17.63 -2.94 10.75
CA LYS A 334 -16.98 -2.61 12.02
C LYS A 334 -16.09 -3.74 12.55
N SER A 335 -16.52 -5.00 12.41
CA SER A 335 -15.76 -6.17 12.85
C SER A 335 -14.51 -6.39 11.99
N LEU A 336 -14.63 -6.24 10.67
CA LEU A 336 -13.48 -6.34 9.76
C LEU A 336 -12.50 -5.20 9.98
N ASN A 337 -12.98 -3.97 10.18
CA ASN A 337 -12.13 -2.83 10.49
C ASN A 337 -11.30 -3.05 11.77
N ALA A 338 -11.92 -3.60 12.82
CA ALA A 338 -11.21 -3.95 14.05
C ALA A 338 -10.20 -5.10 13.85
N ALA A 339 -10.55 -6.10 13.03
CA ALA A 339 -9.65 -7.20 12.70
C ALA A 339 -8.40 -6.72 11.98
N PHE A 340 -8.56 -5.93 10.91
CA PHE A 340 -7.44 -5.37 10.16
C PHE A 340 -6.61 -4.39 11.00
N ALA A 341 -7.23 -3.55 11.82
CA ALA A 341 -6.50 -2.68 12.74
C ALA A 341 -5.58 -3.48 13.69
N ASN A 342 -6.02 -4.63 14.19
CA ASN A 342 -5.19 -5.50 15.03
C ASN A 342 -4.04 -6.17 14.26
N ILE A 343 -4.28 -6.56 13.00
CA ILE A 343 -3.24 -7.12 12.13
C ILE A 343 -2.16 -6.06 11.88
N PHE A 344 -2.57 -4.86 11.46
CA PHE A 344 -1.65 -3.78 11.11
C PHE A 344 -0.98 -3.11 12.32
N TYR A 345 -1.54 -3.27 13.53
CA TYR A 345 -0.88 -2.85 14.76
C TYR A 345 0.53 -3.44 14.93
N SER A 346 0.76 -4.65 14.40
CA SER A 346 2.07 -5.31 14.43
C SER A 346 3.12 -4.60 13.58
N TYR A 347 2.70 -3.82 12.59
CA TYR A 347 3.57 -3.04 11.68
C TYR A 347 3.80 -1.61 12.16
N ALA A 348 2.94 -1.08 13.05
CA ALA A 348 2.99 0.33 13.46
C ALA A 348 4.28 0.75 14.20
N ARG A 349 4.95 -0.19 14.89
CA ARG A 349 6.06 0.14 15.83
C ARG A 349 7.46 0.13 15.23
N PHE A 350 7.61 -0.22 13.95
CA PHE A 350 8.91 -0.26 13.28
C PHE A 350 8.76 0.02 11.80
N ILE A 351 9.86 0.36 11.13
CA ILE A 351 9.95 0.41 9.67
C ILE A 351 11.04 -0.57 9.24
N GLY A 352 10.82 -1.29 8.14
CA GLY A 352 11.74 -2.31 7.64
C GLY A 352 11.28 -2.81 6.28
N ILE A 353 11.86 -3.92 5.80
CA ILE A 353 11.61 -4.48 4.46
C ILE A 353 10.13 -4.52 4.04
N PRO A 354 9.14 -4.98 4.84
CA PRO A 354 7.73 -5.00 4.39
C PRO A 354 7.18 -3.61 4.05
N HIS A 355 7.62 -2.57 4.76
CA HIS A 355 7.22 -1.19 4.50
C HIS A 355 7.91 -0.65 3.24
N LEU A 356 9.19 -0.98 3.05
CA LEU A 356 9.96 -0.54 1.88
C LEU A 356 9.46 -1.19 0.59
N LYS A 357 9.01 -2.45 0.66
CA LYS A 357 8.30 -3.13 -0.45
C LYS A 357 6.98 -2.45 -0.79
N ALA A 358 6.19 -2.07 0.21
CA ALA A 358 4.95 -1.33 -0.01
C ALA A 358 5.23 0.06 -0.63
N ILE A 359 6.28 0.76 -0.18
CA ILE A 359 6.75 2.00 -0.82
C ILE A 359 7.12 1.73 -2.28
N ALA A 360 7.91 0.70 -2.56
CA ALA A 360 8.34 0.36 -3.91
C ALA A 360 7.16 0.08 -4.86
N ARG A 361 6.17 -0.69 -4.42
CA ARG A 361 4.97 -1.03 -5.22
C ARG A 361 4.08 0.19 -5.48
N LEU A 362 3.85 1.04 -4.48
CA LEU A 362 2.94 2.18 -4.60
C LEU A 362 3.54 3.38 -5.34
N LEU A 363 4.84 3.65 -5.15
CA LEU A 363 5.49 4.81 -5.77
C LEU A 363 6.03 4.51 -7.17
N GLN A 364 6.32 3.24 -7.46
CA GLN A 364 6.97 2.80 -8.69
C GLN A 364 8.31 3.53 -8.93
N TYR A 365 8.96 3.28 -10.07
CA TYR A 365 10.27 3.87 -10.36
C TYR A 365 10.26 5.40 -10.35
N GLN A 366 9.21 6.03 -10.90
CA GLN A 366 9.12 7.48 -11.01
C GLN A 366 9.04 8.14 -9.62
N GLY A 367 8.20 7.63 -8.72
CA GLY A 367 8.08 8.18 -7.37
C GLY A 367 9.35 7.97 -6.55
N ILE A 368 10.01 6.82 -6.70
CA ILE A 368 11.27 6.51 -6.01
C ILE A 368 12.40 7.45 -6.46
N ALA A 369 12.53 7.69 -7.76
CA ALA A 369 13.55 8.58 -8.30
C ALA A 369 13.47 9.99 -7.69
N VAL A 370 12.25 10.55 -7.59
CA VAL A 370 12.02 11.87 -7.01
C VAL A 370 12.32 11.90 -5.51
N ILE A 371 11.94 10.87 -4.77
CA ILE A 371 12.29 10.78 -3.35
C ILE A 371 13.81 10.75 -3.17
N LEU A 372 14.54 9.97 -3.97
CA LEU A 372 15.99 9.90 -3.87
C LEU A 372 16.64 11.25 -4.22
N GLU A 373 16.13 11.96 -5.24
CA GLU A 373 16.61 13.31 -5.57
C GLU A 373 16.38 14.32 -4.44
N GLU A 374 15.19 14.31 -3.82
CA GLU A 374 14.90 15.21 -2.71
C GLU A 374 15.70 14.84 -1.45
N LEU A 375 15.90 13.55 -1.18
CA LEU A 375 16.78 13.10 -0.09
C LEU A 375 18.24 13.51 -0.31
N LEU A 376 18.73 13.53 -1.56
CA LEU A 376 20.05 14.07 -1.89
C LEU A 376 20.13 15.58 -1.63
N LYS A 377 19.07 16.35 -1.92
CA LYS A 377 19.01 17.78 -1.59
C LYS A 377 19.02 18.00 -0.07
N MET A 378 18.30 17.19 0.69
CA MET A 378 18.34 17.22 2.15
C MET A 378 19.74 16.88 2.68
N ALA A 379 20.36 15.81 2.18
CA ALA A 379 21.73 15.44 2.55
C ALA A 379 22.72 16.59 2.24
N ARG A 380 22.54 17.28 1.11
CA ARG A 380 23.35 18.46 0.75
C ARG A 380 23.25 19.58 1.78
N LEU A 381 22.04 19.91 2.23
CA LEU A 381 21.81 20.95 3.23
C LEU A 381 22.44 20.57 4.58
N LEU A 382 22.25 19.32 5.02
CA LEU A 382 22.87 18.81 6.25
C LEU A 382 24.39 18.89 6.19
N VAL A 383 24.99 18.39 5.10
CA VAL A 383 26.45 18.39 4.90
C VAL A 383 27.01 19.79 4.75
N SER A 384 26.38 20.65 3.94
CA SER A 384 26.96 21.94 3.54
C SER A 384 26.74 23.05 4.57
N GLU A 385 25.67 23.01 5.36
CA GLU A 385 25.34 24.06 6.30
C GLU A 385 25.55 23.60 7.75
N LYS A 386 24.76 22.61 8.20
CA LYS A 386 24.72 22.21 9.60
C LYS A 386 26.00 21.53 10.06
N LEU A 387 26.42 20.46 9.39
CA LEU A 387 27.61 19.70 9.75
C LEU A 387 28.87 20.56 9.63
N LYS A 388 29.01 21.38 8.58
CA LYS A 388 30.14 22.32 8.47
C LYS A 388 30.21 23.31 9.63
N ARG A 389 29.07 23.83 10.10
CA ARG A 389 29.04 24.71 11.28
C ARG A 389 29.59 24.00 12.52
N HIS A 390 29.12 22.78 12.79
CA HIS A 390 29.61 21.99 13.91
C HIS A 390 31.11 21.65 13.77
N LEU A 391 31.56 21.28 12.58
CA LEU A 391 32.97 20.98 12.32
C LEU A 391 33.88 22.18 12.55
N ARG A 392 33.50 23.38 12.10
CA ARG A 392 34.28 24.60 12.36
C ARG A 392 34.41 24.89 13.85
N ALA A 393 33.31 24.72 14.61
CA ALA A 393 33.33 24.88 16.06
C ALA A 393 34.24 23.83 16.72
N ILE A 394 34.12 22.55 16.33
CA ILE A 394 34.93 21.48 16.90
C ILE A 394 36.41 21.69 16.56
N TYR A 395 36.78 22.02 15.32
CA TYR A 395 38.17 22.29 14.95
C TYR A 395 38.79 23.45 15.73
N SER A 396 38.00 24.46 16.12
CA SER A 396 38.49 25.57 16.96
C SER A 396 38.85 25.15 18.39
N VAL A 397 38.21 24.11 18.92
CA VAL A 397 38.45 23.57 20.26
C VAL A 397 39.29 22.29 20.27
N MET A 398 39.55 21.72 19.09
CA MET A 398 40.34 20.51 18.91
C MET A 398 41.83 20.82 19.17
N PRO A 399 42.58 19.92 19.84
CA PRO A 399 44.02 20.09 19.98
C PRO A 399 44.71 20.11 18.62
N LYS A 400 45.59 21.10 18.39
CA LYS A 400 46.36 21.21 17.14
C LYS A 400 47.20 19.95 16.87
N LEU A 401 47.75 19.37 17.93
CA LEU A 401 48.53 18.13 17.91
C LEU A 401 48.02 17.20 19.00
N CYS A 402 47.69 15.97 18.65
CA CYS A 402 47.30 14.91 19.58
C CYS A 402 48.06 13.63 19.25
N LYS A 403 49.16 13.41 19.97
CA LYS A 403 50.03 12.25 19.76
C LYS A 403 49.41 10.99 20.35
N LEU A 404 49.73 9.84 19.78
CA LEU A 404 49.41 8.54 20.38
C LEU A 404 50.49 8.19 21.41
N PRO A 405 50.20 8.18 22.73
CA PRO A 405 51.23 7.90 23.72
C PRO A 405 51.76 6.46 23.60
N ARG A 406 53.03 6.25 23.96
CA ARG A 406 53.65 4.91 23.92
C ARG A 406 53.02 3.96 24.95
N SER A 407 53.17 2.67 24.73
CA SER A 407 52.72 1.60 25.65
C SER A 407 53.27 1.76 27.07
N ASP A 408 54.45 2.38 27.22
CA ASP A 408 55.15 2.56 28.50
C ASP A 408 54.37 3.45 29.49
N TYR A 409 53.47 4.31 29.00
CA TYR A 409 52.62 5.17 29.84
C TYR A 409 51.48 4.40 30.53
N GLY A 410 51.17 3.18 30.07
CA GLY A 410 50.05 2.38 30.54
C GLY A 410 48.67 2.92 30.14
N SER A 411 47.69 2.02 30.06
CA SER A 411 46.33 2.32 29.63
C SER A 411 45.58 3.34 30.52
N PRO A 412 45.77 3.40 31.86
CA PRO A 412 45.17 4.46 32.68
C PRO A 412 45.75 5.84 32.37
N GLY A 413 47.07 5.92 32.15
CA GLY A 413 47.75 7.17 31.79
C GLY A 413 47.36 7.66 30.40
N VAL A 414 47.19 6.74 29.44
CA VAL A 414 46.68 7.05 28.09
C VAL A 414 45.23 7.56 28.14
N LEU A 415 44.37 6.94 28.96
CA LEU A 415 42.99 7.41 29.14
C LEU A 415 42.96 8.82 29.74
N GLN A 416 43.78 9.10 30.76
CA GLN A 416 43.91 10.43 31.35
C GLN A 416 44.44 11.46 30.34
N TYR A 417 45.41 11.07 29.51
CA TYR A 417 45.95 11.91 28.44
C TYR A 417 44.85 12.35 27.45
N TYR A 418 44.00 11.42 27.00
CA TYR A 418 42.90 11.75 26.10
C TYR A 418 41.83 12.61 26.75
N PHE A 419 41.50 12.38 28.03
CA PHE A 419 40.58 13.27 28.74
C PHE A 419 41.08 14.72 28.79
N HIS A 420 42.38 14.92 29.04
CA HIS A 420 42.97 16.25 29.09
C HIS A 420 43.01 16.92 27.70
N HIS A 421 43.45 16.20 26.67
CA HIS A 421 43.60 16.77 25.32
C HIS A 421 42.26 16.98 24.60
N LEU A 422 41.23 16.20 24.93
CA LEU A 422 39.90 16.30 24.33
C LEU A 422 38.90 17.08 25.19
N GLU A 423 39.33 17.67 26.31
CA GLU A 423 38.45 18.40 27.24
C GLU A 423 37.66 19.53 26.54
N GLY A 424 38.30 20.25 25.62
CA GLY A 424 37.67 21.32 24.83
C GLY A 424 36.52 20.82 23.96
N VAL A 425 36.66 19.62 23.37
CA VAL A 425 35.60 18.96 22.58
C VAL A 425 34.49 18.47 23.50
N GLY A 426 34.84 17.92 24.67
CA GLY A 426 33.86 17.43 25.66
C GLY A 426 32.98 18.53 26.26
N LYS A 427 33.49 19.77 26.34
CA LYS A 427 32.73 20.96 26.79
C LYS A 427 31.80 21.53 25.71
N TYR A 428 31.82 21.00 24.50
CA TYR A 428 30.91 21.44 23.44
C TYR A 428 29.49 20.90 23.69
N ASN A 429 28.61 21.75 24.20
CA ASN A 429 27.25 21.38 24.62
C ASN A 429 26.41 20.71 23.52
N GLU A 430 26.63 21.08 22.26
CA GLU A 430 25.89 20.55 21.11
C GLU A 430 26.44 19.20 20.61
N LEU A 431 27.57 18.71 21.15
CA LEU A 431 28.25 17.50 20.67
C LEU A 431 27.38 16.24 20.74
N LYS A 432 26.81 15.94 21.91
CA LYS A 432 25.94 14.76 22.14
C LYS A 432 24.46 15.03 21.78
N GLY A 433 24.12 16.28 21.45
CA GLY A 433 22.78 16.71 21.06
C GLY A 433 22.67 16.93 19.55
N GLU A 434 22.68 18.20 19.14
CA GLU A 434 22.47 18.64 17.75
C GLU A 434 23.46 18.02 16.74
N PHE A 435 24.74 17.88 17.10
CA PHE A 435 25.71 17.30 16.15
C PHE A 435 25.46 15.81 15.89
N CYS A 436 25.19 15.02 16.94
CA CYS A 436 24.77 13.62 16.80
C CYS A 436 23.41 13.50 16.10
N GLN A 437 22.51 14.44 16.32
CA GLN A 437 21.21 14.51 15.65
C GLN A 437 21.37 14.70 14.14
N ASP A 438 22.16 15.68 13.69
CA ASP A 438 22.34 15.94 12.27
C ASP A 438 23.10 14.80 11.57
N LEU A 439 24.04 14.14 12.27
CA LEU A 439 24.67 12.92 11.77
C LEU A 439 23.67 11.75 11.70
N ARG A 440 22.78 11.57 12.69
CA ARG A 440 21.71 10.57 12.60
C ARG A 440 20.82 10.81 11.39
N GLU A 441 20.40 12.06 11.16
CA GLU A 441 19.58 12.44 10.00
C GLU A 441 20.27 12.02 8.70
N LEU A 442 21.56 12.35 8.54
CA LEU A 442 22.34 11.92 7.37
C LEU A 442 22.44 10.39 7.25
N GLY A 443 22.67 9.70 8.35
CA GLY A 443 22.77 8.24 8.38
C GLY A 443 21.47 7.55 8.02
N ASN A 444 20.34 8.05 8.51
CA ASN A 444 19.01 7.58 8.15
C ASN A 444 18.70 7.77 6.66
N ILE A 445 19.15 8.87 6.06
CA ILE A 445 19.01 9.10 4.61
C ILE A 445 19.79 8.04 3.81
N ILE A 446 21.05 7.79 4.17
CA ILE A 446 21.91 6.81 3.50
C ILE A 446 21.33 5.40 3.65
N LEU A 447 20.97 5.01 4.88
CA LEU A 447 20.37 3.72 5.18
C LEU A 447 19.01 3.54 4.50
N PHE A 448 18.20 4.59 4.39
CA PHE A 448 16.93 4.49 3.67
C PHE A 448 17.16 4.17 2.19
N CYS A 449 18.15 4.78 1.54
CA CYS A 449 18.49 4.49 0.15
C CYS A 449 18.94 3.02 -0.02
N GLU A 450 19.86 2.55 0.82
CA GLU A 450 20.32 1.15 0.81
C GLU A 450 19.15 0.16 1.01
N GLN A 451 18.35 0.38 2.04
CA GLN A 451 17.26 -0.54 2.39
C GLN A 451 16.12 -0.49 1.37
N LEU A 452 15.86 0.68 0.76
CA LEU A 452 14.87 0.82 -0.30
C LEU A 452 15.28 0.04 -1.56
N GLU A 453 16.54 0.13 -1.97
CA GLU A 453 17.08 -0.65 -3.08
C GLU A 453 16.95 -2.16 -2.82
N LEU A 454 17.28 -2.63 -1.61
CA LEU A 454 17.06 -4.03 -1.22
C LEU A 454 15.57 -4.42 -1.29
N GLY A 455 14.67 -3.54 -0.86
CA GLY A 455 13.22 -3.74 -0.96
C GLY A 455 12.75 -3.86 -2.41
N MET A 456 13.22 -2.95 -3.28
CA MET A 456 12.92 -2.94 -4.71
C MET A 456 13.43 -4.21 -5.40
N ALA A 457 14.70 -4.58 -5.17
CA ALA A 457 15.29 -5.77 -5.77
C ALA A 457 14.51 -7.05 -5.42
N GLN A 458 13.96 -7.14 -4.20
CA GLN A 458 13.11 -8.27 -3.83
C GLN A 458 11.76 -8.30 -4.56
N GLU A 459 11.17 -7.15 -4.90
CA GLU A 459 9.95 -7.09 -5.71
C GLU A 459 10.25 -7.41 -7.18
N GLU A 460 11.30 -6.82 -7.74
CA GLU A 460 11.71 -7.05 -9.13
C GLU A 460 12.08 -8.53 -9.39
N VAL A 461 12.76 -9.18 -8.45
CA VAL A 461 13.07 -10.61 -8.58
C VAL A 461 11.79 -11.45 -8.57
N GLN A 462 10.77 -11.08 -7.79
CA GLN A 462 9.48 -11.78 -7.81
C GLN A 462 8.78 -11.60 -9.16
N ASP A 463 8.82 -10.40 -9.73
CA ASP A 463 8.28 -10.12 -11.07
C ASP A 463 9.02 -10.92 -12.15
N LEU A 464 10.35 -10.97 -12.10
CA LEU A 464 11.16 -11.76 -13.05
C LEU A 464 10.88 -13.26 -12.93
N LEU A 465 10.70 -13.79 -11.72
CA LEU A 465 10.35 -15.19 -11.50
C LEU A 465 8.96 -15.52 -12.04
N ALA A 466 7.98 -14.61 -11.88
CA ALA A 466 6.65 -14.78 -12.47
C ALA A 466 6.68 -14.67 -14.00
N ALA A 467 7.52 -13.80 -14.55
CA ALA A 467 7.67 -13.60 -15.98
C ALA A 467 8.49 -14.70 -16.68
N ALA A 468 9.36 -15.41 -15.96
CA ALA A 468 10.32 -16.38 -16.51
C ALA A 468 9.68 -17.41 -17.46
N ALA A 469 8.48 -17.89 -17.12
CA ALA A 469 7.73 -18.85 -17.93
C ALA A 469 7.32 -18.31 -19.31
N PHE A 470 7.16 -17.00 -19.45
CA PHE A 470 6.71 -16.33 -20.67
C PHE A 470 7.86 -15.72 -21.49
N THR A 471 9.03 -15.55 -20.86
CA THR A 471 10.22 -14.89 -21.43
C THR A 471 11.34 -15.86 -21.85
N ASN A 472 11.04 -17.16 -21.87
CA ASN A 472 11.95 -18.26 -22.19
C ASN A 472 13.14 -18.39 -21.23
N VAL A 473 12.93 -18.13 -19.93
CA VAL A 473 13.95 -18.33 -18.90
C VAL A 473 13.67 -19.65 -18.19
N ILE A 474 14.41 -20.70 -18.57
CA ILE A 474 14.23 -22.05 -18.06
C ILE A 474 15.32 -22.36 -17.03
N PRO A 475 14.97 -22.84 -15.81
CA PRO A 475 15.97 -23.25 -14.83
C PRO A 475 16.76 -24.46 -15.35
N LYS A 476 18.04 -24.52 -15.00
CA LYS A 476 18.94 -25.60 -15.43
C LYS A 476 18.41 -26.96 -14.94
N PRO A 477 18.11 -27.93 -15.85
CA PRO A 477 17.61 -29.23 -15.45
C PRO A 477 18.71 -30.07 -14.78
N PRO A 478 18.37 -30.98 -13.87
CA PRO A 478 19.35 -31.88 -13.26
C PRO A 478 19.85 -32.90 -14.29
N ALA A 479 21.15 -32.92 -14.54
CA ALA A 479 21.80 -33.84 -15.49
C ALA A 479 23.15 -34.31 -14.97
N LYS A 480 23.61 -35.48 -15.42
CA LYS A 480 24.90 -36.04 -14.97
C LYS A 480 26.09 -35.36 -15.65
N ASN A 481 25.92 -34.96 -16.92
CA ASN A 481 26.94 -34.32 -17.74
C ASN A 481 26.36 -33.07 -18.44
N VAL A 482 27.23 -32.10 -18.77
CA VAL A 482 26.85 -30.83 -19.45
C VAL A 482 26.11 -31.09 -20.77
N ALA A 483 26.57 -32.04 -21.58
CA ALA A 483 25.94 -32.38 -22.86
C ALA A 483 24.51 -32.98 -22.69
N GLU A 484 24.27 -33.71 -21.61
CA GLU A 484 22.94 -34.22 -21.30
C GLU A 484 22.03 -33.08 -20.83
N GLN A 485 22.58 -32.12 -20.10
CA GLN A 485 21.87 -30.93 -19.63
C GLN A 485 21.40 -30.06 -20.80
N GLU A 486 22.26 -29.79 -21.78
CA GLU A 486 21.93 -29.01 -22.99
C GLU A 486 20.82 -29.70 -23.80
N LYS A 487 20.91 -31.02 -23.98
CA LYS A 487 19.89 -31.79 -24.69
C LYS A 487 18.53 -31.77 -23.96
N GLN A 488 18.54 -31.81 -22.63
CA GLN A 488 17.32 -31.69 -21.83
C GLN A 488 16.75 -30.26 -21.89
N LEU A 489 17.61 -29.24 -21.88
CA LEU A 489 17.22 -27.84 -21.96
C LEU A 489 16.56 -27.54 -23.31
N ALA A 490 17.14 -27.99 -24.43
CA ALA A 490 16.53 -27.86 -25.75
C ALA A 490 15.14 -28.51 -25.86
N LYS A 491 14.95 -29.69 -25.23
CA LYS A 491 13.62 -30.33 -25.15
C LYS A 491 12.61 -29.52 -24.34
N LEU A 492 13.06 -28.84 -23.27
CA LEU A 492 12.21 -28.00 -22.45
C LEU A 492 11.87 -26.69 -23.17
N GLU A 493 12.82 -26.08 -23.88
CA GLU A 493 12.56 -24.92 -24.75
C GLU A 493 11.51 -25.25 -25.80
N GLU A 494 11.63 -26.39 -26.48
CA GLU A 494 10.62 -26.83 -27.45
C GLU A 494 9.24 -27.02 -26.79
N LYS A 495 9.19 -27.64 -25.61
CA LYS A 495 7.95 -27.84 -24.84
C LYS A 495 7.29 -26.53 -24.45
N TYR A 496 8.06 -25.55 -23.97
CA TYR A 496 7.56 -24.27 -23.45
C TYR A 496 7.44 -23.17 -24.49
N SER A 497 7.93 -23.38 -25.71
CA SER A 497 7.78 -22.46 -26.86
C SER A 497 6.33 -22.04 -27.13
N ARG A 498 5.34 -22.84 -26.70
CA ARG A 498 3.90 -22.57 -26.84
C ARG A 498 3.35 -21.54 -25.85
N ILE A 499 4.09 -21.26 -24.77
CA ILE A 499 3.71 -20.34 -23.69
C ILE A 499 4.45 -19.01 -23.83
N GLN A 500 5.57 -18.99 -24.58
CA GLN A 500 6.35 -17.77 -24.81
C GLN A 500 5.51 -16.71 -25.53
N LEU A 501 5.36 -15.54 -24.88
CA LEU A 501 4.42 -14.51 -25.30
C LEU A 501 4.75 -13.97 -26.71
N THR A 502 6.00 -13.57 -26.93
CA THR A 502 6.43 -13.00 -28.22
C THR A 502 6.30 -13.98 -29.37
N ASN A 503 6.72 -15.24 -29.21
CA ASN A 503 6.57 -16.26 -30.24
C ASN A 503 5.10 -16.53 -30.62
N VAL A 504 4.18 -16.43 -29.66
CA VAL A 504 2.74 -16.61 -29.90
C VAL A 504 2.17 -15.39 -30.62
N VAL A 505 2.51 -14.18 -30.16
CA VAL A 505 2.04 -12.93 -30.79
C VAL A 505 2.61 -12.76 -32.19
N GLU A 506 3.86 -13.15 -32.44
CA GLU A 506 4.47 -13.12 -33.79
C GLU A 506 3.80 -14.09 -34.77
N LYS A 507 3.19 -15.17 -34.27
CA LYS A 507 2.50 -16.16 -35.12
C LYS A 507 1.06 -15.78 -35.44
N PHE A 508 0.37 -15.11 -34.52
CA PHE A 508 -1.08 -14.91 -34.59
C PHE A 508 -1.54 -13.45 -34.50
N GLY A 509 -0.65 -12.52 -34.16
CA GLY A 509 -0.97 -11.12 -33.93
C GLY A 509 -0.66 -10.21 -35.12
N ASP A 510 -1.20 -9.00 -35.05
CA ASP A 510 -0.96 -7.94 -36.04
C ASP A 510 0.39 -7.23 -35.76
N ASP A 511 0.93 -6.51 -36.74
CA ASP A 511 2.21 -5.77 -36.62
C ASP A 511 2.28 -4.86 -35.37
N LYS A 512 1.15 -4.22 -35.02
CA LYS A 512 1.04 -3.38 -33.81
C LYS A 512 1.18 -4.21 -32.53
N GLN A 513 0.54 -5.37 -32.47
CA GLN A 513 0.61 -6.26 -31.32
C GLN A 513 2.01 -6.85 -31.17
N ILE A 514 2.66 -7.18 -32.30
CA ILE A 514 4.04 -7.65 -32.31
C ILE A 514 4.98 -6.57 -31.73
N ALA A 515 4.88 -5.33 -32.19
CA ALA A 515 5.68 -4.22 -31.66
C ALA A 515 5.48 -4.03 -30.15
N ILE A 516 4.22 -3.99 -29.69
CA ILE A 516 3.88 -3.86 -28.26
C ILE A 516 4.42 -5.04 -27.45
N SER A 517 4.32 -6.27 -27.97
CA SER A 517 4.79 -7.46 -27.26
C SER A 517 6.31 -7.47 -27.06
N ARG A 518 7.08 -7.00 -28.06
CA ARG A 518 8.54 -6.88 -27.96
C ARG A 518 8.95 -5.82 -26.95
N GLU A 519 8.28 -4.68 -26.96
CA GLU A 519 8.52 -3.60 -25.98
C GLU A 519 8.15 -4.04 -24.55
N ALA A 520 7.01 -4.72 -24.38
CA ALA A 520 6.59 -5.26 -23.09
C ALA A 520 7.55 -6.33 -22.56
N GLU A 521 8.05 -7.21 -23.41
CA GLU A 521 9.06 -8.21 -23.02
C GLU A 521 10.36 -7.54 -22.58
N LEU A 522 10.81 -6.51 -23.30
CA LEU A 522 12.01 -5.73 -22.94
C LEU A 522 11.84 -5.10 -21.56
N MET A 523 10.75 -4.35 -21.34
CA MET A 523 10.45 -3.72 -20.05
C MET A 523 10.29 -4.73 -18.89
N THR A 524 9.91 -5.97 -19.20
CA THR A 524 9.76 -7.02 -18.19
C THR A 524 11.11 -7.63 -17.80
N LYS A 525 12.02 -7.81 -18.76
CA LYS A 525 13.37 -8.37 -18.57
C LYS A 525 14.35 -7.39 -17.96
N GLU A 526 14.28 -6.12 -18.39
CA GLU A 526 15.20 -5.08 -17.95
C GLU A 526 14.71 -4.45 -16.64
N ARG A 527 15.21 -4.99 -15.52
CA ARG A 527 14.98 -4.50 -14.16
C ARG A 527 16.29 -4.02 -13.53
N LEU A 528 16.22 -3.20 -12.48
CA LEU A 528 17.42 -2.64 -11.87
C LEU A 528 18.30 -3.72 -11.23
N CYS A 529 17.69 -4.74 -10.63
CA CYS A 529 18.38 -5.90 -10.07
C CYS A 529 19.21 -6.72 -11.07
N CYS A 530 19.08 -6.49 -12.38
CA CYS A 530 19.86 -7.18 -13.41
C CYS A 530 21.31 -6.66 -13.54
N GLY A 531 21.69 -5.59 -12.84
CA GLY A 531 23.08 -5.11 -12.81
C GLY A 531 23.28 -3.63 -12.55
N LEU A 532 22.24 -2.88 -12.17
CA LEU A 532 22.34 -1.48 -11.81
C LEU A 532 22.34 -1.31 -10.29
N ASN A 533 23.10 -0.34 -9.79
CA ASN A 533 23.23 -0.09 -8.35
C ASN A 533 22.94 1.38 -8.04
N ILE A 534 21.81 1.63 -7.36
CA ILE A 534 21.35 2.97 -7.01
C ILE A 534 22.17 3.52 -5.84
N PHE A 535 22.47 2.69 -4.85
CA PHE A 535 23.19 3.09 -3.65
C PHE A 535 24.61 3.58 -3.95
N ASP A 536 25.34 2.93 -4.86
CA ASP A 536 26.66 3.42 -5.28
C ASP A 536 26.56 4.82 -5.92
N MET A 537 25.61 5.03 -6.84
CA MET A 537 25.38 6.35 -7.44
C MET A 537 25.05 7.41 -6.38
N PHE A 538 24.22 7.05 -5.40
CA PHE A 538 23.84 7.93 -4.29
C PHE A 538 25.06 8.32 -3.44
N LEU A 539 25.91 7.37 -3.08
CA LEU A 539 27.14 7.59 -2.34
C LEU A 539 28.16 8.45 -3.12
N ARG A 540 28.34 8.19 -4.42
CA ARG A 540 29.20 9.02 -5.29
C ARG A 540 28.71 10.47 -5.35
N ARG A 541 27.39 10.69 -5.37
CA ARG A 541 26.83 12.04 -5.32
C ARG A 541 27.10 12.72 -3.98
N ILE A 542 27.06 11.98 -2.86
CA ILE A 542 27.49 12.50 -1.55
C ILE A 542 28.98 12.82 -1.53
N ARG A 543 29.83 11.98 -2.12
CA ARG A 543 31.27 12.25 -2.26
C ARG A 543 31.53 13.58 -2.96
N GLN A 544 30.83 13.87 -4.06
CA GLN A 544 30.94 15.15 -4.76
C GLN A 544 30.53 16.36 -3.89
N MET A 545 29.65 16.19 -2.90
CA MET A 545 29.25 17.27 -2.00
C MET A 545 30.31 17.60 -0.93
N ILE A 546 31.22 16.67 -0.65
CA ILE A 546 32.21 16.76 0.43
C ILE A 546 33.62 16.98 -0.11
N GLY A 547 33.96 16.36 -1.25
CA GLY A 547 35.34 16.25 -1.76
C GLY A 547 36.03 17.58 -2.10
N ASP A 548 35.28 18.62 -2.46
CA ASP A 548 35.84 19.91 -2.90
C ASP A 548 36.18 20.87 -1.74
N ASP A 549 35.79 20.55 -0.49
CA ASP A 549 35.95 21.46 0.64
C ASP A 549 37.13 21.05 1.56
N PRO A 550 38.18 21.89 1.68
CA PRO A 550 39.37 21.60 2.49
C PRO A 550 39.09 21.42 3.98
N LEU A 551 37.89 21.78 4.47
CA LEU A 551 37.48 21.50 5.85
C LEU A 551 37.44 20.00 6.17
N TRP A 552 37.19 19.15 5.18
CA TRP A 552 37.02 17.71 5.38
C TRP A 552 38.33 16.92 5.19
N THR A 553 39.12 17.29 4.19
CA THR A 553 40.38 16.64 3.82
C THR A 553 41.61 17.25 4.50
N GLY A 554 41.49 18.47 5.02
CA GLY A 554 42.64 19.25 5.45
C GLY A 554 43.46 19.77 4.26
N GLY A 555 44.53 20.51 4.58
CA GLY A 555 45.53 20.93 3.62
C GLY A 555 46.55 19.83 3.30
N TYR A 556 47.67 20.22 2.70
CA TYR A 556 48.73 19.28 2.34
C TYR A 556 49.64 18.93 3.54
N PRO A 557 49.95 17.64 3.78
CA PRO A 557 50.70 17.20 4.96
C PRO A 557 52.19 17.62 4.90
N PRO A 558 52.80 18.02 6.02
CA PRO A 558 54.17 18.55 6.07
C PRO A 558 55.23 17.50 5.73
N ASN A 559 54.96 16.22 5.99
CA ASN A 559 55.84 15.11 5.64
C ASN A 559 55.68 14.65 4.18
N GLY A 560 54.76 15.25 3.42
CA GLY A 560 54.47 14.87 2.03
C GLY A 560 53.76 13.52 1.85
N VAL A 561 53.37 12.84 2.94
CA VAL A 561 52.73 11.51 2.90
C VAL A 561 51.33 11.56 3.47
N MET A 562 51.19 11.82 4.78
CA MET A 562 49.91 11.85 5.49
C MET A 562 50.01 12.59 6.81
N TRP A 563 48.89 13.14 7.28
CA TRP A 563 48.78 13.69 8.63
C TRP A 563 48.91 12.59 9.69
N VAL A 564 49.74 12.83 10.72
CA VAL A 564 50.00 11.83 11.76
C VAL A 564 49.60 12.34 13.12
N ASP A 565 50.11 13.48 13.58
CA ASP A 565 49.80 14.01 14.92
C ASP A 565 48.77 15.14 14.86
N GLU A 566 48.59 15.73 13.68
CA GLU A 566 47.72 16.87 13.43
C GLU A 566 46.24 16.46 13.36
N CYS A 567 45.37 17.24 14.00
CA CYS A 567 43.92 17.02 14.01
C CYS A 567 43.19 17.87 12.96
N VAL A 568 43.52 17.70 11.69
CA VAL A 568 43.02 18.54 10.58
C VAL A 568 42.05 17.83 9.63
N GLU A 569 41.93 16.50 9.73
CA GLU A 569 41.04 15.69 8.90
C GLU A 569 39.76 15.29 9.65
N PHE A 570 38.65 15.06 8.93
CA PHE A 570 37.37 14.69 9.53
C PHE A 570 37.47 13.43 10.42
N HIS A 571 38.23 12.41 10.00
CA HIS A 571 38.37 11.20 10.81
C HIS A 571 38.95 11.45 12.22
N ARG A 572 39.71 12.54 12.42
CA ARG A 572 40.22 12.96 13.73
C ARG A 572 39.13 13.55 14.61
N VAL A 573 38.24 14.35 14.02
CA VAL A 573 37.03 14.84 14.68
C VAL A 573 36.12 13.67 15.05
N TRP A 574 35.95 12.70 14.15
CA TRP A 574 35.21 11.47 14.44
C TRP A 574 35.86 10.65 15.56
N SER A 575 37.20 10.55 15.59
CA SER A 575 37.93 9.85 16.67
C SER A 575 37.66 10.49 18.05
N ALA A 576 37.58 11.82 18.10
CA ALA A 576 37.21 12.55 19.32
C ALA A 576 35.76 12.31 19.71
N LEU A 577 34.83 12.35 18.75
CA LEU A 577 33.42 12.05 19.00
C LEU A 577 33.24 10.60 19.48
N GLN A 578 33.90 9.64 18.83
CA GLN A 578 33.90 8.22 19.20
C GLN A 578 34.39 8.02 20.64
N PHE A 579 35.40 8.79 21.08
CA PHE A 579 35.84 8.78 22.47
C PHE A 579 34.72 9.16 23.44
N PHE A 580 33.90 10.17 23.14
CA PHE A 580 32.77 10.53 24.00
C PHE A 580 31.57 9.58 23.88
N ILE A 581 31.37 8.94 22.73
CA ILE A 581 30.30 7.93 22.50
C ILE A 581 30.61 6.62 23.24
N CYS A 582 31.89 6.23 23.29
CA CYS A 582 32.32 5.00 23.94
C CYS A 582 32.27 5.06 25.47
N GLN A 583 32.12 6.26 26.06
CA GLN A 583 32.05 6.42 27.51
C GLN A 583 30.91 5.55 28.11
N PRO A 584 31.19 4.77 29.16
CA PRO A 584 30.16 4.04 29.88
C PRO A 584 29.30 5.00 30.70
N ARG A 585 28.10 4.56 31.06
CA ARG A 585 27.20 5.31 31.96
C ARG A 585 27.92 5.63 33.27
N VAL A 586 27.91 6.92 33.63
CA VAL A 586 28.44 7.38 34.93
C VAL A 586 27.32 7.43 35.98
N SER A 587 26.07 7.67 35.55
CA SER A 587 24.86 7.59 36.38
C SER A 587 23.76 6.75 35.72
N ASP A 588 22.79 6.28 36.50
CA ASP A 588 21.65 5.50 35.99
C ASP A 588 20.67 6.33 35.13
N ASP A 589 20.72 7.66 35.26
CA ASP A 589 19.90 8.59 34.48
C ASP A 589 20.48 8.89 33.08
N GLU A 590 21.76 8.56 32.83
CA GLU A 590 22.42 8.78 31.55
C GLU A 590 22.06 7.69 30.52
N ARG A 591 21.43 8.11 29.42
CA ARG A 591 21.14 7.24 28.28
C ARG A 591 22.37 7.05 27.40
N LEU A 592 22.50 5.86 26.83
CA LEU A 592 23.59 5.55 25.91
C LEU A 592 23.28 6.12 24.52
N VAL A 593 24.32 6.45 23.77
CA VAL A 593 24.20 7.04 22.43
C VAL A 593 23.46 6.08 21.48
N GLU A 594 23.71 4.78 21.57
CA GLU A 594 22.99 3.77 20.79
C GLU A 594 21.48 3.70 21.10
N GLU A 595 21.05 4.09 22.31
CA GLU A 595 19.61 4.16 22.65
C GLU A 595 18.94 5.42 22.11
N LEU A 596 19.73 6.48 21.86
CA LEU A 596 19.26 7.78 21.39
C LEU A 596 19.31 7.90 19.86
N PHE A 597 20.37 7.38 19.23
CA PHE A 597 20.63 7.57 17.80
C PHE A 597 20.74 6.27 17.00
N GLY A 598 20.82 5.11 17.67
CA GLY A 598 21.01 3.80 17.02
C GLY A 598 22.30 3.72 16.22
N ASP A 599 22.33 2.79 15.26
CA ASP A 599 23.48 2.56 14.38
C ASP A 599 23.58 3.63 13.27
N SER A 600 22.51 4.42 13.07
CA SER A 600 22.44 5.48 12.06
C SER A 600 23.58 6.50 12.21
N LEU A 601 23.98 6.79 13.45
CA LEU A 601 25.08 7.70 13.74
C LEU A 601 26.41 7.17 13.16
N GLN A 602 26.70 5.89 13.38
CA GLN A 602 27.91 5.23 12.89
C GLN A 602 27.88 5.12 11.36
N TRP A 603 26.72 4.84 10.77
CA TRP A 603 26.56 4.84 9.32
C TRP A 603 26.90 6.19 8.70
N ALA A 604 26.49 7.31 9.28
CA ALA A 604 26.86 8.63 8.79
C ALA A 604 28.37 8.91 8.90
N GLY A 605 28.93 8.67 10.08
CA GLY A 605 30.36 8.91 10.34
C GLY A 605 31.28 8.07 9.45
N MET A 606 31.01 6.76 9.39
CA MET A 606 31.78 5.84 8.55
C MET A 606 31.61 6.13 7.06
N SER A 607 30.39 6.48 6.61
CA SER A 607 30.17 6.87 5.21
C SER A 607 31.03 8.06 4.81
N ILE A 608 31.07 9.13 5.63
CA ILE A 608 31.93 10.29 5.34
C ILE A 608 33.42 9.87 5.29
N ILE A 609 33.88 9.07 6.25
CA ILE A 609 35.28 8.61 6.30
C ILE A 609 35.65 7.76 5.08
N CYS A 610 34.78 6.85 4.65
CA CYS A 610 34.97 6.03 3.46
C CYS A 610 34.99 6.88 2.18
N LEU A 611 34.03 7.80 2.01
CA LEU A 611 33.92 8.65 0.82
C LEU A 611 35.11 9.63 0.68
N LEU A 612 35.72 10.03 1.80
CA LEU A 612 36.95 10.84 1.83
C LEU A 612 38.24 10.02 1.67
N GLY A 613 38.17 8.69 1.61
CA GLY A 613 39.35 7.82 1.58
C GLY A 613 40.19 7.87 2.87
N GLN A 614 39.60 8.25 4.00
CA GLN A 614 40.29 8.41 5.29
C GLN A 614 40.26 7.14 6.16
N GLN A 615 39.58 6.07 5.71
CA GLN A 615 39.34 4.85 6.49
C GLN A 615 40.62 4.19 7.04
N ARG A 616 41.65 4.00 6.20
CA ARG A 616 42.90 3.36 6.62
C ARG A 616 43.64 4.19 7.67
N ARG A 617 43.61 5.53 7.52
CA ARG A 617 44.21 6.45 8.49
C ARG A 617 43.44 6.43 9.81
N PHE A 618 42.11 6.39 9.75
CA PHE A 618 41.26 6.25 10.92
C PHE A 618 41.57 4.98 11.73
N GLU A 619 41.65 3.82 11.09
CA GLU A 619 41.94 2.55 11.78
C GLU A 619 43.28 2.55 12.53
N VAL A 620 44.28 3.21 11.97
CA VAL A 620 45.60 3.34 12.59
C VAL A 620 45.59 4.38 13.71
N LEU A 621 45.00 5.54 13.46
CA LEU A 621 45.19 6.74 14.26
C LEU A 621 44.07 7.03 15.28
N ASP A 622 42.97 6.28 15.27
CA ASP A 622 41.86 6.48 16.22
C ASP A 622 42.29 6.34 17.69
N PHE A 623 41.85 7.28 18.52
CA PHE A 623 42.21 7.36 19.94
C PHE A 623 41.66 6.17 20.73
N CYS A 624 40.45 5.71 20.41
CA CYS A 624 39.81 4.61 21.11
C CYS A 624 40.48 3.28 20.74
N TYR A 625 40.76 3.05 19.45
CA TYR A 625 41.43 1.84 18.99
C TYR A 625 42.84 1.74 19.58
N HIS A 626 43.55 2.87 19.70
CA HIS A 626 44.83 2.94 20.39
C HIS A 626 44.71 2.55 21.87
N LEU A 627 43.76 3.14 22.60
CA LEU A 627 43.50 2.81 24.00
C LEU A 627 43.18 1.32 24.20
N HIS A 628 42.33 0.75 23.34
CA HIS A 628 42.00 -0.67 23.36
C HIS A 628 43.22 -1.56 23.09
N ARG A 629 44.10 -1.17 22.14
CA ARG A 629 45.35 -1.89 21.87
C ARG A 629 46.29 -1.90 23.08
N ILE A 630 46.46 -0.76 23.76
CA ILE A 630 47.34 -0.67 24.95
C ILE A 630 46.73 -1.44 26.13
N GLN A 631 45.44 -1.30 26.40
CA GLN A 631 44.79 -2.00 27.51
C GLN A 631 44.84 -3.53 27.32
N LYS A 632 44.71 -4.01 26.07
CA LYS A 632 44.86 -5.43 25.75
C LYS A 632 46.28 -5.95 26.03
N LEU A 633 47.29 -5.10 25.93
CA LEU A 633 48.69 -5.47 26.21
C LEU A 633 49.01 -5.46 27.70
N ASP A 634 48.54 -4.45 28.44
CA ASP A 634 48.90 -4.28 29.85
C ASP A 634 47.90 -4.87 30.86
N GLY A 635 46.67 -5.15 30.44
CA GLY A 635 45.63 -5.79 31.25
C GLY A 635 45.16 -4.99 32.47
N LYS A 636 45.47 -3.68 32.54
CA LYS A 636 45.12 -2.85 33.71
C LYS A 636 43.63 -2.49 33.72
N ASP A 637 43.07 -2.28 34.91
CA ASP A 637 41.70 -1.83 35.14
C ASP A 637 41.65 -0.80 36.28
N ASP A 638 41.77 0.47 35.92
CA ASP A 638 41.64 1.59 36.85
C ASP A 638 40.40 2.44 36.51
N THR A 639 39.98 3.27 37.47
CA THR A 639 38.91 4.27 37.24
C THR A 639 39.54 5.64 37.07
N VAL A 640 39.43 6.22 35.87
CA VAL A 640 39.98 7.53 35.53
C VAL A 640 38.82 8.48 35.23
N ASN A 641 38.75 9.62 35.94
CA ASN A 641 37.66 10.60 35.81
C ASN A 641 36.24 9.98 35.94
N GLY A 642 36.07 9.02 36.84
CA GLY A 642 34.79 8.32 37.05
C GLY A 642 34.47 7.23 36.02
N VAL A 643 35.32 7.05 34.99
CA VAL A 643 35.16 6.01 33.96
C VAL A 643 36.03 4.81 34.26
N ARG A 644 35.40 3.64 34.41
CA ARG A 644 36.11 2.36 34.55
C ARG A 644 36.69 1.92 33.21
N LEU A 645 37.99 1.70 33.17
CA LEU A 645 38.74 1.43 31.94
C LEU A 645 38.26 0.16 31.22
N THR A 646 38.03 -0.96 31.93
CA THR A 646 37.50 -2.20 31.33
C THR A 646 36.17 -1.99 30.60
N ARG A 647 35.21 -1.28 31.21
CA ARG A 647 33.92 -0.98 30.58
C ARG A 647 34.06 -0.09 29.35
N MET A 648 34.99 0.86 29.38
CA MET A 648 35.31 1.72 28.23
C MET A 648 35.83 0.89 27.06
N VAL A 649 36.83 0.03 27.28
CA VAL A 649 37.43 -0.77 26.20
C VAL A 649 36.48 -1.83 25.64
N GLU A 650 35.61 -2.40 26.46
CA GLU A 650 34.53 -3.29 25.99
C GLU A 650 33.58 -2.56 25.03
N ARG A 651 33.18 -1.32 25.35
CA ARG A 651 32.35 -0.49 24.46
C ARG A 651 33.08 -0.11 23.19
N ILE A 652 34.36 0.30 23.30
CA ILE A 652 35.22 0.58 22.13
C ILE A 652 35.25 -0.63 21.20
N ARG A 653 35.41 -1.84 21.75
CA ARG A 653 35.44 -3.06 20.92
C ARG A 653 34.13 -3.29 20.18
N ARG A 654 32.98 -3.01 20.80
CA ARG A 654 31.66 -3.12 20.13
C ARG A 654 31.53 -2.13 18.98
N PHE A 655 31.86 -0.86 19.19
CA PHE A 655 31.84 0.14 18.12
C PHE A 655 32.89 -0.13 17.04
N GLN A 656 34.05 -0.66 17.40
CA GLN A 656 35.05 -1.10 16.43
C GLN A 656 34.50 -2.17 15.49
N LEU A 657 33.81 -3.19 16.02
CA LEU A 657 33.19 -4.24 15.21
C LEU A 657 32.09 -3.67 14.30
N LEU A 658 31.25 -2.77 14.83
CA LEU A 658 30.21 -2.10 14.05
C LEU A 658 30.80 -1.25 12.92
N ASN A 659 31.81 -0.44 13.22
CA ASN A 659 32.50 0.38 12.24
C ASN A 659 33.13 -0.49 11.13
N SER A 660 33.83 -1.56 11.49
CA SER A 660 34.41 -2.48 10.50
C SER A 660 33.36 -3.14 9.62
N GLN A 661 32.19 -3.50 10.18
CA GLN A 661 31.08 -4.03 9.40
C GLN A 661 30.55 -3.01 8.40
N VAL A 662 30.28 -1.77 8.85
CA VAL A 662 29.78 -0.68 7.99
C VAL A 662 30.79 -0.35 6.89
N VAL A 663 32.07 -0.19 7.24
CA VAL A 663 33.15 0.08 6.28
C VAL A 663 33.26 -1.05 5.25
N SER A 664 33.16 -2.31 5.67
CA SER A 664 33.18 -3.44 4.74
C SER A 664 32.00 -3.41 3.77
N ILE A 665 30.79 -3.07 4.25
CA ILE A 665 29.62 -2.94 3.39
C ILE A 665 29.84 -1.81 2.38
N LEU A 666 30.20 -0.61 2.84
CA LEU A 666 30.44 0.55 1.99
C LEU A 666 31.54 0.30 0.94
N THR A 667 32.63 -0.37 1.33
CA THR A 667 33.74 -0.68 0.40
C THR A 667 33.31 -1.67 -0.67
N ASN A 668 32.44 -2.63 -0.35
CA ASN A 668 31.89 -3.56 -1.35
C ASN A 668 30.99 -2.86 -2.39
N TYR A 669 30.35 -1.74 -2.02
CA TYR A 669 29.56 -0.93 -2.95
C TYR A 669 30.41 0.06 -3.75
N LEU A 670 31.46 0.63 -3.15
CA LEU A 670 32.31 1.67 -3.73
C LEU A 670 33.48 1.12 -4.59
N VAL A 671 33.37 -0.08 -5.14
CA VAL A 671 34.43 -0.66 -5.98
C VAL A 671 34.65 0.26 -7.20
N PRO A 672 35.88 0.72 -7.48
CA PRO A 672 36.16 1.48 -8.68
C PRO A 672 35.81 0.60 -9.89
N ASN A 673 35.02 1.14 -10.84
CA ASN A 673 34.80 0.45 -12.11
C ASN A 673 36.17 0.24 -12.75
N GLU A 674 36.61 -1.01 -12.83
CA GLU A 674 37.95 -1.43 -13.28
C GLU A 674 38.29 -1.06 -14.72
N GLU A 675 37.45 -0.29 -15.42
CA GLU A 675 37.59 -0.16 -16.87
C GLU A 675 38.58 0.90 -17.36
N PHE A 676 38.92 2.01 -16.66
CA PHE A 676 39.74 3.07 -17.32
C PHE A 676 40.65 3.98 -16.48
N GLU A 677 40.97 3.70 -15.22
CA GLU A 677 42.02 4.47 -14.52
C GLU A 677 43.04 3.53 -13.89
N GLU A 678 44.25 3.48 -14.46
CA GLU A 678 45.43 3.03 -13.69
C GLU A 678 45.43 3.87 -12.41
N GLU A 679 45.24 3.25 -11.23
CA GLU A 679 45.38 3.96 -9.96
C GLU A 679 46.81 4.50 -9.90
N ASN A 680 46.99 5.78 -10.25
CA ASN A 680 48.25 6.48 -10.16
C ASN A 680 48.62 6.60 -8.67
N VAL A 681 49.26 5.55 -8.15
CA VAL A 681 49.79 5.54 -6.81
C VAL A 681 50.93 6.54 -6.77
N ARG A 682 50.86 7.47 -5.82
CA ARG A 682 51.90 8.47 -5.65
C ARG A 682 53.25 7.81 -5.35
N GLU A 683 54.21 8.01 -6.25
CA GLU A 683 55.58 7.55 -6.08
C GLU A 683 56.41 8.55 -5.27
N PHE A 684 57.37 8.04 -4.48
CA PHE A 684 58.33 8.84 -3.75
C PHE A 684 59.72 8.64 -4.33
N MET A 685 60.42 9.74 -4.59
CA MET A 685 61.78 9.66 -5.13
C MET A 685 62.74 9.00 -4.12
N PRO A 686 63.61 8.07 -4.57
CA PRO A 686 64.69 7.57 -3.74
C PRO A 686 65.67 8.70 -3.41
N PRO A 687 66.45 8.60 -2.31
CA PRO A 687 67.45 9.60 -1.96
C PRO A 687 68.46 9.75 -3.11
N THR A 688 68.49 10.95 -3.72
CA THR A 688 69.38 11.27 -4.83
C THR A 688 70.75 11.72 -4.31
N HIS A 689 71.81 11.15 -4.86
CA HIS A 689 73.18 11.54 -4.52
C HIS A 689 73.41 12.99 -5.00
N PRO A 690 74.09 13.87 -4.22
CA PRO A 690 74.28 15.29 -4.57
C PRO A 690 74.91 15.53 -5.95
N SER A 691 75.64 14.56 -6.50
CA SER A 691 76.23 14.62 -7.85
C SER A 691 75.23 14.45 -9.00
N LEU A 692 73.99 14.05 -8.72
CA LEU A 692 72.91 13.81 -9.69
C LEU A 692 71.77 14.84 -9.55
N ALA A 693 71.89 15.81 -8.63
CA ALA A 693 70.90 16.85 -8.43
C ALA A 693 70.85 17.81 -9.63
N GLY A 694 69.79 17.69 -10.45
CA GLY A 694 69.57 18.53 -11.64
C GLY A 694 69.36 17.78 -12.96
N GLN A 695 69.53 16.46 -13.01
CA GLN A 695 69.32 15.66 -14.24
C GLN A 695 67.89 15.16 -14.44
N PHE A 696 67.04 15.18 -13.41
CA PHE A 696 65.61 14.85 -13.52
C PHE A 696 64.80 16.10 -13.18
N GLN A 697 64.11 16.65 -14.18
CA GLN A 697 63.16 17.76 -13.98
C GLN A 697 61.93 17.25 -13.24
N VAL A 698 61.49 18.04 -12.27
CA VAL A 698 60.28 17.82 -11.49
C VAL A 698 59.08 18.18 -12.36
N GLU A 699 58.25 17.22 -12.76
CA GLU A 699 56.86 17.53 -13.12
C GLU A 699 56.10 17.75 -11.80
N THR A 700 55.62 18.98 -11.61
CA THR A 700 54.84 19.44 -10.45
C THR A 700 53.40 18.95 -10.49
#